data_AF-A0A7V4G0W5-F1
#
_entry.id   AF-A0A7V4G0W5-F1
#
_cell.length_a   1.000
_cell.length_b   1.000
_cell.length_c   1.000
_cell.angle_alpha   90.00
_cell.angle_beta   90.00
_cell.angle_gamma   90.00
#
_symmetry.space_group_name_H-M   'P 1'
#
loop_
_entity.id
_entity.type
_entity.pdbx_description
1 polymer ?
#
loop_
_entity_poly.entity_id
_entity_poly.type
_entity_poly.pdbx_seq_one_letter_code
_entity_poly.pdbx_strand_id
1 'polypeptide(L)'
;MAMAPFVSVLVGRSEFYGDDHFRFTTPLAALLSEALRNGHLPLWNPWIQTGIPLLSERGGMVSHPGMLLALFLSPSHAVGVLMVLMLGILAAGSTATLRALSVRPILAVALGTGLGLCGPAISLTGNPPFLATMAFWPWVLLAAIRLARVGSGFVGGGLALGLALLGGDIPGCLVIAVVAFVVFRAAGGRLRGAWPRLVGLIALALLIGAGSWYPVLWALPLSERAAGIAADQAGYWSFHPAEIVGLVWPHPLGLPLPRFTLWPFVHGRYQRLFLDSIWIGAVPACASLLALRKPGPARVLVVAGLVLFVLSTGETTPLWPALRPLFFFVRYPSKLMAPAALLFALAGGVVIEEWIAQPSRMRKLCLAVAGIAGLGAAVGPSLLWFLARKAEAPMEIIEAAARSLRWGTSRVVVLAGVAAGLFFLVERGRLTLTRVVPLTAVVFFLDVFTTTADLCWTRPAVTVQRPDYLPADDGRGPRVMRLEEISKTRLALNEVAYWNEQLRHAALLSPLVNAPMHVAVLDPYGFNQADVLQAMTELAQAAPLAMAEVMAVDLVLAGPQARAPWLAQAVRSGALQPTHTLAAGAVAMRVTNAVPRSFVTAAATLAPRAQIPRRVGESRERVLLSAEKALMSGHLVAMPEAAIPASILSAPSS
;
A
#
# COMPACT_ATOMS: atom_id res chain seq x y z
N MET A 1 23.35 -4.18 7.10
CA MET A 1 23.10 -5.38 6.28
C MET A 1 21.77 -5.29 5.53
N ALA A 2 20.61 -5.10 6.20
CA ALA A 2 19.31 -5.05 5.52
C ALA A 2 19.15 -3.93 4.48
N MET A 3 19.80 -2.78 4.67
CA MET A 3 19.73 -1.65 3.73
C MET A 3 20.71 -1.75 2.56
N ALA A 4 21.71 -2.63 2.64
CA ALA A 4 22.80 -2.71 1.64
C ALA A 4 22.31 -3.02 0.21
N PRO A 5 21.28 -3.87 0.00
CA PRO A 5 20.73 -4.08 -1.35
C PRO A 5 20.11 -2.83 -1.98
N PHE A 6 19.77 -1.81 -1.17
CA PHE A 6 19.07 -0.60 -1.60
C PHE A 6 19.98 0.63 -1.64
N VAL A 7 21.29 0.46 -1.74
CA VAL A 7 22.23 1.59 -1.85
C VAL A 7 21.86 2.49 -3.03
N SER A 8 21.42 1.93 -4.17
CA SER A 8 20.97 2.72 -5.32
C SER A 8 19.78 3.63 -5.00
N VAL A 9 18.85 3.17 -4.15
CA VAL A 9 17.72 3.98 -3.66
C VAL A 9 18.20 5.04 -2.68
N LEU A 10 19.09 4.69 -1.76
CA LEU A 10 19.63 5.63 -0.78
C LEU A 10 20.35 6.81 -1.45
N VAL A 11 21.08 6.57 -2.53
CA VAL A 11 21.80 7.61 -3.28
C VAL A 11 20.97 8.26 -4.40
N GLY A 12 19.68 7.92 -4.54
CA GLY A 12 18.78 8.54 -5.51
C GLY A 12 18.98 8.10 -6.97
N ARG A 13 19.73 7.02 -7.23
CA ARG A 13 19.87 6.42 -8.57
C ARG A 13 18.68 5.56 -8.96
N SER A 14 17.92 5.09 -7.98
CA SER A 14 16.74 4.25 -8.19
C SER A 14 15.64 4.63 -7.21
N GLU A 15 14.40 4.31 -7.55
CA GLU A 15 13.22 4.59 -6.75
C GLU A 15 12.29 3.37 -6.76
N PHE A 16 11.56 3.15 -5.67
CA PHE A 16 10.47 2.17 -5.68
C PHE A 16 9.36 2.70 -6.58
N TYR A 17 8.74 1.82 -7.38
CA TYR A 17 7.68 2.22 -8.31
C TYR A 17 6.41 1.38 -8.20
N GLY A 18 6.44 0.32 -7.39
CA GLY A 18 5.28 -0.54 -7.18
C GLY A 18 4.19 0.18 -6.39
N ASP A 19 2.95 -0.05 -6.80
CA ASP A 19 1.75 0.20 -6.00
C ASP A 19 1.52 1.68 -5.57
N ASP A 20 1.01 1.88 -4.36
CA ASP A 20 0.67 3.17 -3.76
C ASP A 20 1.89 4.06 -3.49
N HIS A 21 3.11 3.52 -3.57
CA HIS A 21 4.32 4.31 -3.44
C HIS A 21 4.33 5.50 -4.41
N PHE A 22 4.23 5.22 -5.71
CA PHE A 22 4.25 6.25 -6.75
C PHE A 22 2.87 6.89 -6.94
N ARG A 23 1.80 6.12 -6.74
CA ARG A 23 0.42 6.57 -6.96
C ARG A 23 -0.16 7.41 -5.84
N PHE A 24 0.40 7.36 -4.64
CA PHE A 24 -0.23 7.95 -3.47
C PHE A 24 0.78 8.61 -2.53
N THR A 25 1.79 7.89 -2.03
CA THR A 25 2.68 8.44 -1.00
C THR A 25 3.67 9.50 -1.51
N THR A 26 4.33 9.26 -2.64
CA THR A 26 5.25 10.24 -3.28
C THR A 26 4.57 11.59 -3.55
N PRO A 27 3.36 11.63 -4.12
CA PRO A 27 2.54 12.85 -4.24
C PRO A 27 2.33 13.62 -2.95
N LEU A 28 1.94 12.92 -1.88
CA LEU A 28 1.62 13.54 -0.60
C LEU A 28 2.90 14.07 0.08
N ALA A 29 4.05 13.41 -0.15
CA ALA A 29 5.35 13.95 0.23
C ALA A 29 5.68 15.26 -0.50
N ALA A 30 5.30 15.38 -1.79
CA ALA A 30 5.48 16.61 -2.56
C ALA A 30 4.64 17.75 -1.95
N LEU A 31 3.34 17.52 -1.74
CA LEU A 31 2.44 18.51 -1.13
C LEU A 31 2.88 18.95 0.26
N LEU A 32 3.32 18.00 1.09
CA LEU A 32 3.90 18.31 2.40
C LEU A 32 5.12 19.23 2.26
N SER A 33 6.08 18.85 1.42
CA SER A 33 7.34 19.60 1.27
C SER A 33 7.11 21.01 0.73
N GLU A 34 6.18 21.15 -0.22
CA GLU A 34 5.82 22.42 -0.83
C GLU A 34 5.11 23.35 0.16
N ALA A 35 4.11 22.84 0.89
CA ALA A 35 3.40 23.60 1.90
C ALA A 35 4.38 24.17 2.95
N LEU A 36 5.26 23.31 3.47
CA LEU A 36 6.24 23.71 4.48
C LEU A 36 7.30 24.68 3.95
N ARG A 37 7.80 24.49 2.71
CA ARG A 37 8.72 25.43 2.05
C ARG A 37 8.11 26.82 1.87
N ASN A 38 6.79 26.86 1.65
CA ASN A 38 6.01 28.10 1.52
C ASN A 38 5.52 28.66 2.87
N GLY A 39 5.96 28.11 4.01
CA GLY A 39 5.60 28.59 5.35
C GLY A 39 4.17 28.25 5.78
N HIS A 40 3.52 27.30 5.11
CA HIS A 40 2.16 26.87 5.40
C HIS A 40 2.12 25.50 6.05
N LEU A 41 1.07 25.26 6.86
CA LEU A 41 0.77 23.93 7.36
C LEU A 41 0.11 23.07 6.26
N PRO A 42 0.46 21.79 6.11
CA PRO A 42 -0.06 20.87 5.09
C PRO A 42 -1.49 20.37 5.44
N LEU A 43 -2.45 21.29 5.52
CA LEU A 43 -3.80 20.99 6.02
C LEU A 43 -4.78 20.55 4.94
N TRP A 44 -4.56 20.96 3.69
CA TRP A 44 -5.50 20.77 2.59
C TRP A 44 -4.81 20.22 1.35
N ASN A 45 -5.42 19.22 0.72
CA ASN A 45 -5.00 18.69 -0.57
C ASN A 45 -6.01 19.17 -1.63
N PRO A 46 -5.67 20.14 -2.49
CA PRO A 46 -6.60 20.71 -3.47
C PRO A 46 -6.79 19.85 -4.73
N TRP A 47 -6.00 18.78 -4.88
CA TRP A 47 -5.84 18.00 -6.11
C TRP A 47 -6.83 16.84 -6.24
N ILE A 48 -7.48 16.44 -5.15
CA ILE A 48 -8.38 15.28 -5.11
C ILE A 48 -9.80 15.75 -4.81
N GLN A 49 -10.78 15.32 -5.62
CA GLN A 49 -12.21 15.50 -5.34
C GLN A 49 -12.60 16.93 -4.97
N THR A 50 -12.06 17.93 -5.68
CA THR A 50 -12.20 19.39 -5.39
C THR A 50 -11.52 19.91 -4.13
N GLY A 51 -11.02 19.02 -3.28
CA GLY A 51 -10.19 19.29 -2.14
C GLY A 51 -10.56 18.39 -0.95
N ILE A 52 -9.55 17.85 -0.25
CA ILE A 52 -9.74 17.03 0.95
C ILE A 52 -8.82 17.47 2.09
N PRO A 53 -9.19 17.25 3.37
CA PRO A 53 -8.28 17.48 4.49
C PRO A 53 -7.06 16.55 4.42
N LEU A 54 -5.89 17.11 4.12
CA LEU A 54 -4.65 16.36 3.91
C LEU A 54 -4.17 15.70 5.20
N LEU A 55 -4.21 16.43 6.32
CA LEU A 55 -3.72 15.94 7.60
C LEU A 55 -4.57 14.79 8.17
N SER A 56 -5.84 14.71 7.77
CA SER A 56 -6.74 13.61 8.16
C SER A 56 -6.60 12.38 7.26
N GLU A 57 -5.87 12.47 6.14
CA GLU A 57 -5.56 11.34 5.28
C GLU A 57 -4.48 10.48 5.92
N ARG A 58 -4.92 9.51 6.74
CA ARG A 58 -4.03 8.63 7.50
C ARG A 58 -3.05 7.86 6.62
N GLY A 59 -3.43 7.50 5.39
CA GLY A 59 -2.53 6.82 4.46
C GLY A 59 -1.39 7.71 3.96
N GLY A 60 -1.54 9.03 4.07
CA GLY A 60 -0.55 9.99 3.58
C GLY A 60 0.68 10.12 4.46
N MET A 61 0.66 9.56 5.67
CA MET A 61 1.77 9.63 6.64
C MET A 61 2.27 11.06 6.90
N VAL A 62 1.46 12.10 6.68
CA VAL A 62 1.87 13.51 6.64
C VAL A 62 2.59 13.94 7.93
N SER A 63 2.14 13.44 9.08
CA SER A 63 2.77 13.71 10.38
C SER A 63 3.94 12.79 10.73
N HIS A 64 4.26 11.80 9.90
CA HIS A 64 5.39 10.92 10.13
C HIS A 64 6.70 11.69 9.93
N PRO A 65 7.63 11.70 10.90
CA PRO A 65 8.85 12.51 10.82
C PRO A 65 9.72 12.17 9.62
N GLY A 66 9.66 10.91 9.17
CA GLY A 66 10.33 10.46 7.95
C GLY A 66 9.90 11.19 6.68
N MET A 67 8.70 11.76 6.63
CA MET A 67 8.22 12.52 5.46
C MET A 67 8.91 13.88 5.33
N LEU A 68 9.53 14.39 6.41
CA LEU A 68 10.32 15.62 6.36
C LEU A 68 11.58 15.49 5.48
N LEU A 69 11.98 14.27 5.11
CA LEU A 69 13.03 14.05 4.11
C LEU A 69 12.72 14.73 2.77
N ALA A 70 11.43 14.88 2.43
CA ALA A 70 10.99 15.56 1.21
C ALA A 70 11.30 17.07 1.20
N LEU A 71 11.66 17.66 2.34
CA LEU A 71 12.16 19.04 2.38
C LEU A 71 13.55 19.17 1.74
N PHE A 72 14.35 18.09 1.77
CA PHE A 72 15.75 18.10 1.34
C PHE A 72 16.00 17.27 0.07
N LEU A 73 15.19 16.25 -0.15
CA LEU A 73 15.29 15.33 -1.29
C LEU A 73 14.10 15.53 -2.25
N SER A 74 14.18 14.99 -3.46
CA SER A 74 12.99 14.88 -4.30
C SER A 74 11.94 14.00 -3.58
N PRO A 75 10.63 14.26 -3.74
CA PRO A 75 9.60 13.52 -3.01
C PRO A 75 9.69 11.99 -3.18
N SER A 76 9.98 11.51 -4.39
CA SER A 76 10.12 10.08 -4.68
C SER A 76 11.35 9.49 -3.97
N HIS A 77 12.50 10.18 -4.04
CA HIS A 77 13.72 9.77 -3.33
C HIS A 77 13.51 9.79 -1.81
N ALA A 78 12.82 10.79 -1.26
CA ALA A 78 12.50 10.88 0.16
C ALA A 78 11.68 9.70 0.67
N VAL A 79 10.59 9.34 -0.03
CA VAL A 79 9.76 8.18 0.35
C VAL A 79 10.54 6.88 0.14
N GLY A 80 11.35 6.78 -0.92
CA GLY A 80 12.23 5.63 -1.14
C GLY A 80 13.22 5.42 0.00
N VAL A 81 13.94 6.48 0.41
CA VAL A 81 14.84 6.46 1.56
C VAL A 81 14.08 6.10 2.83
N LEU A 82 12.89 6.66 3.05
CA LEU A 82 12.05 6.34 4.19
C LEU A 82 11.71 4.83 4.24
N MET A 83 11.31 4.23 3.12
CA MET A 83 11.02 2.79 3.06
C MET A 83 12.24 1.94 3.39
N VAL A 84 13.42 2.28 2.84
CA VAL A 84 14.67 1.57 3.17
C VAL A 84 15.03 1.71 4.65
N LEU A 85 14.81 2.89 5.25
CA LEU A 85 14.99 3.10 6.68
C LEU A 85 14.01 2.25 7.50
N MET A 86 12.74 2.14 7.09
CA MET A 86 11.75 1.30 7.76
C MET A 86 12.13 -0.20 7.71
N LEU A 87 12.67 -0.70 6.59
CA LEU A 87 13.23 -2.06 6.51
C LEU A 87 14.40 -2.24 7.49
N GLY A 88 15.27 -1.23 7.61
CA GLY A 88 16.36 -1.21 8.58
C GLY A 88 15.88 -1.21 10.04
N ILE A 89 14.87 -0.42 10.36
CA ILE A 89 14.25 -0.35 11.70
C ILE A 89 13.57 -1.68 12.05
N LEU A 90 12.86 -2.29 11.10
CA LEU A 90 12.27 -3.62 11.25
C LEU A 90 13.34 -4.67 11.57
N ALA A 91 14.46 -4.64 10.84
CA ALA A 91 15.58 -5.57 11.05
C ALA A 91 16.25 -5.37 12.42
N ALA A 92 16.51 -4.12 12.79
CA ALA A 92 17.13 -3.77 14.06
C ALA A 92 16.24 -4.13 15.24
N GLY A 93 14.93 -3.84 15.15
CA GLY A 93 13.96 -4.20 16.17
C GLY A 93 13.78 -5.70 16.32
N SER A 94 13.73 -6.43 15.20
CA SER A 94 13.65 -7.89 15.20
C SER A 94 14.89 -8.51 15.84
N THR A 95 16.07 -8.00 15.50
CA THR A 95 17.34 -8.39 16.13
C THR A 95 17.31 -8.16 17.64
N ALA A 96 16.92 -6.95 18.07
CA ALA A 96 16.85 -6.60 19.49
C ALA A 96 15.82 -7.44 20.27
N THR A 97 14.69 -7.76 19.64
CA THR A 97 13.65 -8.64 20.20
C THR A 97 14.17 -10.06 20.36
N LEU A 98 14.84 -10.62 19.35
CA LEU A 98 15.47 -11.93 19.42
C LEU A 98 16.54 -11.98 20.52
N ARG A 99 17.34 -10.92 20.68
CA ARG A 99 18.29 -10.79 21.81
C ARG A 99 17.59 -10.82 23.16
N ALA A 100 16.46 -10.11 23.28
CA ALA A 100 15.65 -10.15 24.50
C ALA A 100 15.01 -11.53 24.71
N LEU A 101 14.81 -12.33 23.67
CA LEU A 101 14.39 -13.73 23.75
C LEU A 101 15.57 -14.71 23.93
N SER A 102 16.75 -14.21 24.30
CA SER A 102 17.97 -14.99 24.56
C SER A 102 18.59 -15.68 23.32
N VAL A 103 18.23 -15.27 22.11
CA VAL A 103 18.91 -15.71 20.88
C VAL A 103 20.29 -15.05 20.79
N ARG A 104 21.33 -15.81 20.45
CA ARG A 104 22.72 -15.32 20.39
C ARG A 104 22.91 -14.22 19.33
N PRO A 105 23.88 -13.30 19.47
CA PRO A 105 24.00 -12.11 18.62
C PRO A 105 24.02 -12.39 17.12
N ILE A 106 24.86 -13.32 16.69
CA ILE A 106 25.05 -13.62 15.26
C ILE A 106 23.77 -14.17 14.61
N LEU A 107 23.03 -15.04 15.31
CA LEU A 107 21.75 -15.57 14.81
C LEU A 107 20.66 -14.50 14.85
N ALA A 108 20.62 -13.70 15.92
CA ALA A 108 19.66 -12.60 16.05
C ALA A 108 19.82 -11.58 14.92
N VAL A 109 21.07 -11.21 14.57
CA VAL A 109 21.36 -10.27 13.46
C VAL A 109 20.96 -10.87 12.12
N ALA A 110 21.27 -12.15 11.87
CA ALA A 110 20.92 -12.78 10.60
C ALA A 110 19.41 -12.94 10.41
N LEU A 111 18.71 -13.46 11.44
CA LEU A 111 17.25 -13.61 11.42
C LEU A 111 16.54 -12.25 11.39
N GLY A 112 17.03 -11.27 12.15
CA GLY A 112 16.50 -9.91 12.13
C GLY A 112 16.70 -9.23 10.78
N THR A 113 17.90 -9.36 10.18
CA THR A 113 18.15 -8.86 8.82
C THR A 113 17.26 -9.55 7.79
N GLY A 114 17.09 -10.88 7.90
CA GLY A 114 16.14 -11.64 7.07
C GLY A 114 14.72 -11.11 7.23
N LEU A 115 14.27 -10.80 8.44
CA LEU A 115 12.97 -10.19 8.68
C LEU A 115 12.81 -8.79 8.08
N GLY A 116 13.87 -7.99 8.00
CA GLY A 116 13.86 -6.72 7.27
C GLY A 116 13.78 -6.88 5.75
N LEU A 117 14.06 -8.08 5.23
CA LEU A 117 14.08 -8.40 3.80
C LEU A 117 13.08 -9.50 3.44
N CYS A 118 12.17 -9.85 4.34
CA CYS A 118 11.22 -10.93 4.13
C CYS A 118 10.15 -10.52 3.11
N GLY A 119 9.46 -11.50 2.53
CA GLY A 119 8.42 -11.30 1.53
C GLY A 119 7.42 -10.21 1.92
N PRO A 120 6.83 -10.26 3.13
CA PRO A 120 5.91 -9.22 3.58
C PRO A 120 6.54 -7.84 3.68
N ALA A 121 7.76 -7.73 4.22
CA ALA A 121 8.46 -6.45 4.35
C ALA A 121 8.71 -5.80 2.99
N ILE A 122 9.16 -6.59 2.01
CA ILE A 122 9.40 -6.12 0.64
C ILE A 122 8.08 -5.80 -0.07
N SER A 123 7.05 -6.63 0.07
CA SER A 123 5.71 -6.37 -0.51
C SER A 123 5.14 -5.02 -0.04
N LEU A 124 5.34 -4.71 1.25
CA LEU A 124 4.83 -3.47 1.84
C LEU A 124 5.68 -2.23 1.50
N THR A 125 6.81 -2.34 0.79
CA THR A 125 7.53 -1.15 0.27
C THR A 125 6.69 -0.37 -0.75
N GLY A 126 5.80 -1.06 -1.46
CA GLY A 126 4.77 -0.46 -2.32
C GLY A 126 3.59 0.14 -1.56
N ASN A 127 3.44 -0.17 -0.27
CA ASN A 127 2.38 0.36 0.58
C ASN A 127 2.95 0.97 1.88
N PRO A 128 3.56 2.16 1.79
CA PRO A 128 4.32 2.78 2.88
C PRO A 128 3.66 2.81 4.26
N PRO A 129 2.35 3.08 4.40
CA PRO A 129 1.71 3.15 5.72
C PRO A 129 1.82 1.84 6.51
N PHE A 130 1.61 0.71 5.84
CA PHE A 130 1.67 -0.60 6.48
C PHE A 130 3.11 -0.96 6.86
N LEU A 131 4.10 -0.67 6.01
CA LEU A 131 5.49 -0.93 6.34
C LEU A 131 5.98 -0.04 7.48
N ALA A 132 5.64 1.26 7.46
CA ALA A 132 6.02 2.20 8.50
C ALA A 132 5.44 1.81 9.87
N THR A 133 4.17 1.41 9.91
CA THR A 133 3.58 0.85 11.13
C THR A 133 4.26 -0.47 11.53
N MET A 134 4.44 -1.42 10.60
CA MET A 134 5.03 -2.75 10.87
C MET A 134 6.49 -2.68 11.36
N ALA A 135 7.28 -1.73 10.87
CA ALA A 135 8.69 -1.58 11.24
C ALA A 135 8.92 -1.42 12.74
N PHE A 136 7.95 -0.82 13.45
CA PHE A 136 8.01 -0.63 14.89
C PHE A 136 7.44 -1.79 15.72
N TRP A 137 6.82 -2.81 15.11
CA TRP A 137 6.23 -3.92 15.85
C TRP A 137 7.22 -4.67 16.74
N PRO A 138 8.43 -5.06 16.26
CA PRO A 138 9.40 -5.71 17.12
C PRO A 138 9.81 -4.82 18.30
N TRP A 139 9.90 -3.50 18.11
CA TRP A 139 10.25 -2.58 19.19
C TRP A 139 9.19 -2.52 20.29
N VAL A 140 7.91 -2.58 19.91
CA VAL A 140 6.80 -2.69 20.87
C VAL A 140 6.85 -4.03 21.62
N LEU A 141 7.15 -5.14 20.93
CA LEU A 141 7.34 -6.46 21.57
C LEU A 141 8.54 -6.48 22.52
N LEU A 142 9.65 -5.87 22.12
CA LEU A 142 10.85 -5.71 22.94
C LEU A 142 10.53 -4.94 24.24
N ALA A 143 9.78 -3.84 24.12
CA ALA A 143 9.35 -3.06 25.27
C ALA A 143 8.46 -3.88 26.22
N ALA A 144 7.52 -4.68 25.68
CA ALA A 144 6.70 -5.59 26.47
C ALA A 144 7.54 -6.63 27.23
N ILE A 145 8.53 -7.25 26.58
CA ILE A 145 9.43 -8.22 27.22
C ILE A 145 10.27 -7.56 28.32
N ARG A 146 10.83 -6.36 28.06
CA ARG A 146 11.63 -5.62 29.04
C ARG A 146 10.81 -5.16 30.24
N LEU A 147 9.60 -4.65 29.99
CA LEU A 147 8.69 -4.19 31.03
C LEU A 147 8.28 -5.35 31.94
N ALA A 148 8.06 -6.54 31.36
CA ALA A 148 7.72 -7.74 32.12
C ALA A 148 8.87 -8.25 32.99
N ARG A 149 10.09 -8.28 32.46
CA ARG A 149 11.23 -8.95 33.12
C ARG A 149 12.01 -8.05 34.09
N VAL A 150 12.17 -6.78 33.74
CA VAL A 150 13.05 -5.85 34.48
C VAL A 150 12.36 -4.51 34.80
N GLY A 151 11.07 -4.35 34.50
CA GLY A 151 10.30 -3.15 34.82
C GLY A 151 10.69 -1.89 34.05
N SER A 152 11.49 -2.02 32.98
CA SER A 152 11.99 -0.90 32.17
C SER A 152 11.45 -0.95 30.73
N GLY A 153 11.74 0.06 29.93
CA GLY A 153 11.39 0.09 28.50
C GLY A 153 10.03 0.70 28.16
N PHE A 154 9.30 1.25 29.14
CA PHE A 154 8.00 1.88 28.88
C PHE A 154 8.10 3.13 27.98
N VAL A 155 9.13 3.97 28.16
CA VAL A 155 9.39 5.13 27.30
C VAL A 155 9.66 4.68 25.86
N GLY A 156 10.58 3.72 25.68
CA GLY A 156 10.89 3.17 24.37
C GLY A 156 9.69 2.49 23.70
N GLY A 157 8.84 1.81 24.48
CA GLY A 157 7.59 1.23 24.00
C GLY A 157 6.56 2.28 23.59
N GLY A 158 6.46 3.38 24.34
CA GLY A 158 5.54 4.48 24.04
C GLY A 158 5.98 5.22 22.77
N LEU A 159 7.28 5.48 22.63
CA LEU A 159 7.86 6.03 21.40
C LEU A 159 7.63 5.10 20.21
N ALA A 160 7.92 3.80 20.35
CA ALA A 160 7.73 2.83 19.27
C ALA A 160 6.27 2.71 18.83
N LEU A 161 5.32 2.64 19.79
CA LEU A 161 3.89 2.57 19.47
C LEU A 161 3.37 3.89 18.89
N GLY A 162 3.87 5.04 19.38
CA GLY A 162 3.56 6.35 18.82
C GLY A 162 4.06 6.51 17.38
N LEU A 163 5.29 6.09 17.09
CA LEU A 163 5.83 6.07 15.73
C LEU A 163 5.08 5.08 14.83
N ALA A 164 4.67 3.93 15.36
CA ALA A 164 3.80 3.01 14.64
C ALA A 164 2.47 3.67 14.26
N LEU A 165 1.85 4.45 15.17
CA LEU A 165 0.62 5.21 14.92
C LEU A 165 0.82 6.26 13.83
N LEU A 166 1.95 6.96 13.83
CA LEU A 166 2.32 7.91 12.76
C LEU A 166 2.49 7.23 11.39
N GLY A 167 2.68 5.91 11.34
CA GLY A 167 2.67 5.14 10.11
C GLY A 167 1.31 5.08 9.41
N GLY A 168 0.20 5.39 10.08
CA GLY A 168 -1.12 5.54 9.44
C GLY A 168 -2.00 4.28 9.41
N ASP A 169 -1.46 3.10 9.74
CA ASP A 169 -2.25 1.88 9.93
C ASP A 169 -2.71 1.70 11.39
N ILE A 170 -3.66 2.53 11.82
CA ILE A 170 -4.24 2.49 13.17
C ILE A 170 -4.72 1.07 13.57
N PRO A 171 -5.43 0.29 12.72
CA PRO A 171 -5.77 -1.09 13.06
C PRO A 171 -4.55 -1.97 13.35
N GLY A 172 -3.47 -1.85 12.57
CA GLY A 172 -2.23 -2.55 12.83
C GLY A 172 -1.62 -2.17 14.17
N CYS A 173 -1.64 -0.88 14.54
CA CYS A 173 -1.18 -0.39 15.85
C CYS A 173 -1.97 -0.99 17.02
N LEU A 174 -3.29 -1.09 16.89
CA LEU A 174 -4.14 -1.71 17.91
C LEU A 174 -3.83 -3.20 18.06
N VAL A 175 -3.67 -3.90 16.93
CA VAL A 175 -3.31 -5.33 16.95
C VAL A 175 -1.98 -5.56 17.66
N ILE A 176 -0.93 -4.79 17.35
CA ILE A 176 0.36 -4.95 18.04
C ILE A 176 0.29 -4.58 19.52
N ALA A 177 -0.52 -3.60 19.91
CA ALA A 177 -0.72 -3.29 21.34
C ALA A 177 -1.32 -4.49 22.09
N VAL A 178 -2.32 -5.17 21.50
CA VAL A 178 -2.92 -6.39 22.07
C VAL A 178 -1.91 -7.54 22.12
N VAL A 179 -1.20 -7.80 21.02
CA VAL A 179 -0.17 -8.87 20.98
C VAL A 179 0.93 -8.60 22.01
N ALA A 180 1.41 -7.37 22.10
CA ALA A 180 2.43 -6.96 23.05
C ALA A 180 1.96 -7.11 24.50
N PHE A 181 0.69 -6.82 24.79
CA PHE A 181 0.12 -7.06 26.11
C PHE A 181 0.12 -8.55 26.48
N VAL A 182 -0.29 -9.43 25.57
CA VAL A 182 -0.28 -10.89 25.82
C VAL A 182 1.16 -11.39 25.97
N VAL A 183 2.11 -10.88 25.17
CA VAL A 183 3.54 -11.19 25.31
C VAL A 183 4.10 -10.71 26.65
N PHE A 184 3.72 -9.51 27.13
CA PHE A 184 4.08 -9.00 28.44
C PHE A 184 3.63 -9.96 29.55
N ARG A 185 2.39 -10.46 29.48
CA ARG A 185 1.87 -11.44 30.45
C ARG A 185 2.63 -12.76 30.39
N ALA A 186 2.89 -13.26 29.17
CA ALA A 186 3.65 -14.50 28.97
C ALA A 186 5.12 -14.40 29.39
N ALA A 187 5.69 -13.20 29.38
CA ALA A 187 7.03 -12.90 29.88
C ALA A 187 7.08 -12.73 31.42
N GLY A 188 5.96 -12.95 32.13
CA GLY A 188 5.89 -12.89 33.60
C GLY A 188 5.43 -11.54 34.16
N GLY A 189 5.04 -10.58 33.32
CA GLY A 189 4.66 -9.25 33.74
C GLY A 189 3.39 -9.22 34.60
N ARG A 190 3.42 -8.50 35.73
CA ARG A 190 2.29 -8.36 36.67
C ARG A 190 1.66 -6.97 36.59
N LEU A 191 0.33 -6.91 36.42
CA LEU A 191 -0.40 -5.63 36.23
C LEU A 191 -0.27 -4.70 37.45
N ARG A 192 -0.44 -5.22 38.67
CA ARG A 192 -0.43 -4.43 39.91
C ARG A 192 0.84 -3.58 40.08
N GLY A 193 1.99 -4.04 39.57
CA GLY A 193 3.26 -3.30 39.61
C GLY A 193 3.62 -2.55 38.32
N ALA A 194 2.98 -2.89 37.19
CA ALA A 194 3.29 -2.32 35.88
C ALA A 194 2.30 -1.25 35.41
N TRP A 195 1.13 -1.14 36.04
CA TRP A 195 0.05 -0.26 35.55
C TRP A 195 0.45 1.21 35.35
N PRO A 196 1.24 1.89 36.21
CA PRO A 196 1.58 3.29 35.98
C PRO A 196 2.47 3.44 34.74
N ARG A 197 3.36 2.46 34.51
CA ARG A 197 4.24 2.42 33.34
C ARG A 197 3.47 2.09 32.07
N LEU A 198 2.47 1.21 32.14
CA LEU A 198 1.58 0.92 31.03
C LEU A 198 0.75 2.15 30.66
N VAL A 199 0.18 2.85 31.64
CA VAL A 199 -0.53 4.12 31.41
C VAL A 199 0.40 5.17 30.80
N GLY A 200 1.61 5.35 31.36
CA GLY A 200 2.60 6.28 30.82
C GLY A 200 3.05 5.93 29.39
N LEU A 201 3.18 4.63 29.08
CA LEU A 201 3.47 4.15 27.72
C LEU A 201 2.36 4.52 26.75
N ILE A 202 1.10 4.26 27.11
CA ILE A 202 -0.05 4.55 26.25
C ILE A 202 -0.24 6.06 26.09
N ALA A 203 -0.11 6.83 27.17
CA ALA A 203 -0.17 8.29 27.11
C ALA A 203 0.91 8.87 26.19
N LEU A 204 2.15 8.38 26.29
CA LEU A 204 3.24 8.78 25.41
C LEU A 204 2.97 8.37 23.96
N ALA A 205 2.46 7.15 23.72
CA ALA A 205 2.12 6.70 22.37
C ALA A 205 1.03 7.57 21.73
N LEU A 206 -0.01 7.93 22.48
CA LEU A 206 -1.07 8.82 22.01
C LEU A 206 -0.55 10.23 21.76
N LEU A 207 0.34 10.75 22.61
CA LEU A 207 0.95 12.07 22.43
C LEU A 207 1.82 12.12 21.17
N ILE A 208 2.73 11.15 21.01
CA ILE A 208 3.62 11.07 19.84
C ILE A 208 2.81 10.80 18.56
N GLY A 209 1.81 9.93 18.65
CA GLY A 209 0.93 9.56 17.53
C GLY A 209 -0.15 10.60 17.20
N ALA A 210 -0.24 11.72 17.92
CA ALA A 210 -1.35 12.67 17.85
C ALA A 210 -1.62 13.17 16.43
N GLY A 211 -0.58 13.45 15.65
CA GLY A 211 -0.72 13.90 14.25
C GLY A 211 -1.42 12.90 13.32
N SER A 212 -1.48 11.62 13.69
CA SER A 212 -2.14 10.58 12.88
C SER A 212 -3.58 10.29 13.31
N TRP A 213 -3.86 10.19 14.62
CA TRP A 213 -5.21 9.81 15.09
C TRP A 213 -6.12 11.00 15.38
N TYR A 214 -5.59 12.14 15.85
CA TYR A 214 -6.42 13.27 16.27
C TYR A 214 -7.15 13.94 15.10
N PRO A 215 -6.49 14.25 13.96
CA PRO A 215 -7.17 14.82 12.78
C PRO A 215 -8.23 13.87 12.19
N VAL A 216 -8.05 12.56 12.37
CA VAL A 216 -9.02 11.55 11.93
C VAL A 216 -10.29 11.61 12.76
N LEU A 217 -10.21 11.84 14.09
CA LEU A 217 -11.42 11.98 14.92
C LEU A 217 -12.30 13.14 14.49
N TRP A 218 -11.69 14.24 14.06
CA TRP A 218 -12.40 15.39 13.53
C TRP A 218 -13.02 15.12 12.14
N ALA A 219 -12.29 14.46 11.24
CA ALA A 219 -12.75 14.19 9.88
C ALA A 219 -13.72 13.00 9.78
N LEU A 220 -13.69 12.06 10.73
CA LEU A 220 -14.46 10.82 10.67
C LEU A 220 -15.96 11.05 10.44
N PRO A 221 -16.66 11.95 11.17
CA PRO A 221 -18.09 12.22 10.98
C PRO A 221 -18.42 12.82 9.60
N LEU A 222 -17.43 13.41 8.93
CA LEU A 222 -17.57 14.06 7.62
C LEU A 222 -17.27 13.10 6.46
N SER A 223 -16.83 11.88 6.77
CA SER A 223 -16.43 10.88 5.79
C SER A 223 -17.48 9.78 5.64
N GLU A 224 -17.46 9.07 4.52
CA GLU A 224 -18.29 7.87 4.32
C GLU A 224 -18.04 6.78 5.37
N ARG A 225 -16.86 6.81 6.02
CA ARG A 225 -16.49 5.90 7.10
C ARG A 225 -17.32 6.11 8.36
N ALA A 226 -18.01 7.25 8.50
CA ALA A 226 -18.96 7.46 9.60
C ALA A 226 -20.09 6.41 9.61
N ALA A 227 -20.48 5.91 8.43
CA ALA A 227 -21.49 4.87 8.28
C ALA A 227 -20.93 3.44 8.52
N GLY A 228 -19.63 3.33 8.82
CA GLY A 228 -18.93 2.05 8.99
C GLY A 228 -18.29 1.53 7.70
N ILE A 229 -17.88 0.26 7.72
CA ILE A 229 -17.33 -0.44 6.54
C ILE A 229 -18.38 -1.44 6.08
N ALA A 230 -18.83 -1.31 4.83
CA ALA A 230 -19.74 -2.26 4.20
C ALA A 230 -19.16 -3.68 4.20
N ALA A 231 -20.03 -4.69 4.22
CA ALA A 231 -19.61 -6.08 4.43
C ALA A 231 -18.64 -6.58 3.35
N ASP A 232 -18.97 -6.29 2.10
CA ASP A 232 -18.18 -6.55 0.89
C ASP A 232 -16.80 -5.86 0.92
N GLN A 233 -16.74 -4.63 1.45
CA GLN A 233 -15.50 -3.86 1.56
C GLN A 233 -14.60 -4.32 2.69
N ALA A 234 -15.17 -4.96 3.72
CA ALA A 234 -14.43 -5.46 4.87
C ALA A 234 -13.59 -6.70 4.52
N GLY A 235 -14.13 -7.62 3.71
CA GLY A 235 -13.41 -8.81 3.26
C GLY A 235 -12.63 -8.63 1.95
N TYR A 236 -12.71 -7.47 1.30
CA TYR A 236 -11.86 -7.17 0.15
C TYR A 236 -10.37 -7.37 0.50
N TRP A 237 -9.59 -7.98 -0.41
CA TRP A 237 -8.21 -8.47 -0.14
C TRP A 237 -8.12 -9.46 1.01
N SER A 238 -8.96 -10.49 1.00
CA SER A 238 -8.83 -11.65 1.90
C SER A 238 -7.71 -12.59 1.46
N PHE A 239 -6.94 -13.09 2.42
CA PHE A 239 -5.84 -14.02 2.18
C PHE A 239 -6.39 -15.42 1.94
N HIS A 240 -6.15 -16.04 0.79
CA HIS A 240 -6.64 -17.39 0.59
C HIS A 240 -5.82 -18.40 1.43
N PRO A 241 -6.43 -19.33 2.19
CA PRO A 241 -5.70 -20.23 3.09
C PRO A 241 -4.61 -21.04 2.37
N ALA A 242 -4.82 -21.39 1.10
CA ALA A 242 -3.83 -22.10 0.30
C ALA A 242 -2.54 -21.30 0.05
N GLU A 243 -2.56 -19.96 0.15
CA GLU A 243 -1.37 -19.12 0.02
C GLU A 243 -0.36 -19.35 1.16
N ILE A 244 -0.76 -19.99 2.27
CA ILE A 244 0.12 -20.33 3.39
C ILE A 244 1.27 -21.26 2.99
N VAL A 245 1.11 -22.01 1.89
CA VAL A 245 2.21 -22.82 1.32
C VAL A 245 3.40 -21.95 0.92
N GLY A 246 3.19 -20.64 0.72
CA GLY A 246 4.20 -19.62 0.52
C GLY A 246 5.18 -19.45 1.69
N LEU A 247 4.91 -20.04 2.86
CA LEU A 247 5.88 -20.11 3.98
C LEU A 247 6.98 -21.15 3.73
N VAL A 248 6.73 -22.16 2.89
CA VAL A 248 7.63 -23.30 2.70
C VAL A 248 8.08 -23.44 1.24
N TRP A 249 7.26 -22.99 0.29
CA TRP A 249 7.60 -22.89 -1.12
C TRP A 249 7.66 -21.44 -1.56
N PRO A 250 8.82 -20.94 -2.02
CA PRO A 250 8.94 -19.56 -2.48
C PRO A 250 8.14 -19.35 -3.77
N HIS A 251 7.43 -18.22 -3.84
CA HIS A 251 6.62 -17.79 -4.99
C HIS A 251 5.76 -18.91 -5.59
N PRO A 252 4.98 -19.64 -4.77
CA PRO A 252 4.30 -20.87 -5.20
C PRO A 252 3.26 -20.63 -6.27
N LEU A 253 2.95 -19.38 -6.54
CA LEU A 253 1.85 -18.87 -7.35
C LEU A 253 2.36 -17.76 -8.31
N GLY A 254 3.68 -17.75 -8.56
CA GLY A 254 4.35 -16.85 -9.52
C GLY A 254 4.85 -15.54 -8.92
N LEU A 255 5.59 -14.77 -9.74
CA LEU A 255 6.10 -13.44 -9.40
C LEU A 255 5.10 -12.36 -9.87
N PRO A 256 4.92 -11.26 -9.12
CA PRO A 256 3.84 -10.32 -9.43
C PRO A 256 4.01 -9.41 -10.65
N LEU A 257 5.24 -9.12 -11.10
CA LEU A 257 5.53 -8.18 -12.19
C LEU A 257 6.68 -8.68 -13.09
N PRO A 258 6.75 -8.29 -14.38
CA PRO A 258 5.86 -7.39 -15.13
C PRO A 258 4.60 -8.08 -15.72
N ARG A 259 4.55 -9.41 -15.66
CA ARG A 259 3.47 -10.33 -16.08
C ARG A 259 3.70 -11.63 -15.28
N PHE A 260 2.89 -12.17 -14.38
CA PHE A 260 1.64 -11.88 -13.68
C PHE A 260 1.69 -12.69 -12.37
N THR A 261 0.91 -12.35 -11.35
CA THR A 261 0.62 -13.33 -10.32
C THR A 261 -0.48 -14.32 -10.74
N LEU A 262 -0.18 -15.63 -10.70
CA LEU A 262 -1.10 -16.71 -11.03
C LEU A 262 -1.75 -17.25 -9.76
N TRP A 263 -3.04 -16.97 -9.57
CA TRP A 263 -3.75 -17.51 -8.41
C TRP A 263 -4.97 -18.29 -8.81
N PRO A 264 -4.89 -19.62 -8.93
CA PRO A 264 -6.05 -20.44 -9.26
C PRO A 264 -7.27 -20.20 -8.36
N PHE A 265 -7.04 -19.71 -7.15
CA PHE A 265 -8.06 -19.50 -6.13
C PHE A 265 -8.68 -18.09 -6.10
N VAL A 266 -8.02 -17.09 -6.67
CA VAL A 266 -8.52 -15.70 -6.73
C VAL A 266 -8.44 -15.09 -8.13
N HIS A 267 -8.11 -15.89 -9.15
CA HIS A 267 -8.12 -15.49 -10.56
C HIS A 267 -9.51 -14.95 -10.92
N GLY A 268 -9.54 -13.74 -11.50
CA GLY A 268 -10.78 -13.05 -11.82
C GLY A 268 -11.42 -12.24 -10.69
N ARG A 269 -11.01 -12.41 -9.41
CA ARG A 269 -11.48 -11.57 -8.29
C ARG A 269 -10.59 -10.36 -8.01
N TYR A 270 -9.28 -10.53 -8.11
CA TYR A 270 -8.30 -9.46 -7.89
C TYR A 270 -7.28 -9.40 -9.02
N GLN A 271 -6.75 -8.20 -9.29
CA GLN A 271 -5.71 -8.00 -10.31
C GLN A 271 -4.30 -8.40 -9.82
N ARG A 272 -4.08 -8.54 -8.51
CA ARG A 272 -2.81 -8.97 -7.86
C ARG A 272 -3.07 -9.45 -6.41
N LEU A 273 -2.02 -9.77 -5.65
CA LEU A 273 -2.08 -9.99 -4.18
C LEU A 273 -1.77 -8.74 -3.36
N PHE A 274 -2.25 -8.75 -2.12
CA PHE A 274 -1.93 -7.70 -1.14
C PHE A 274 -0.49 -7.86 -0.64
N LEU A 275 -0.06 -9.10 -0.39
CA LEU A 275 1.33 -9.44 -0.11
C LEU A 275 1.84 -10.30 -1.26
N ASP A 276 2.85 -9.81 -1.96
CA ASP A 276 3.46 -10.52 -3.08
C ASP A 276 4.16 -11.82 -2.65
N SER A 277 4.60 -11.86 -1.39
CA SER A 277 5.15 -13.05 -0.77
C SER A 277 5.01 -13.00 0.73
N ILE A 278 4.85 -14.18 1.34
CA ILE A 278 4.90 -14.38 2.79
C ILE A 278 6.20 -15.03 3.26
N TRP A 279 7.21 -15.11 2.39
CA TRP A 279 8.46 -15.80 2.66
C TRP A 279 9.24 -15.18 3.82
N ILE A 280 9.52 -15.96 4.86
CA ILE A 280 10.33 -15.54 6.03
C ILE A 280 11.61 -16.37 6.19
N GLY A 281 11.93 -17.20 5.19
CA GLY A 281 12.96 -18.22 5.25
C GLY A 281 12.39 -19.57 5.67
N ALA A 282 12.80 -20.63 4.97
CA ALA A 282 12.19 -21.95 5.11
C ALA A 282 12.45 -22.58 6.48
N VAL A 283 13.67 -22.41 7.00
CA VAL A 283 14.07 -22.95 8.30
C VAL A 283 13.37 -22.22 9.46
N PRO A 284 13.35 -20.87 9.53
CA PRO A 284 12.54 -20.15 10.51
C PRO A 284 11.05 -20.49 10.42
N ALA A 285 10.49 -20.60 9.22
CA ALA A 285 9.09 -20.96 9.02
C ALA A 285 8.76 -22.34 9.60
N CYS A 286 9.55 -23.38 9.26
CA CYS A 286 9.33 -24.73 9.79
C CYS A 286 9.60 -24.81 11.30
N ALA A 287 10.61 -24.09 11.80
CA ALA A 287 10.93 -24.04 13.22
C ALA A 287 9.84 -23.35 14.06
N SER A 288 9.09 -22.40 13.48
CA SER A 288 8.08 -21.62 14.19
C SER A 288 7.00 -22.49 14.85
N LEU A 289 6.52 -23.54 14.17
CA LEU A 289 5.48 -24.43 14.70
C LEU A 289 5.97 -25.23 15.90
N LEU A 290 7.27 -25.52 15.99
CA LEU A 290 7.87 -26.19 17.14
C LEU A 290 7.87 -25.30 18.39
N ALA A 291 7.67 -23.98 18.24
CA ALA A 291 7.53 -23.05 19.36
C ALA A 291 6.23 -23.29 20.16
N LEU A 292 5.24 -23.99 19.61
CA LEU A 292 4.03 -24.40 20.35
C LEU A 292 4.35 -25.27 21.56
N ARG A 293 5.47 -26.00 21.51
CA ARG A 293 5.97 -26.85 22.60
C ARG A 293 6.78 -26.07 23.65
N LYS A 294 6.98 -24.76 23.47
CA LYS A 294 7.74 -23.91 24.39
C LYS A 294 6.81 -23.25 25.41
N PRO A 295 7.28 -22.94 26.63
CA PRO A 295 6.55 -22.07 27.54
C PRO A 295 6.80 -20.59 27.20
N GLY A 296 5.98 -19.70 27.80
CA GLY A 296 6.24 -18.27 27.82
C GLY A 296 6.08 -17.56 26.46
N PRO A 297 6.88 -16.51 26.19
CA PRO A 297 6.68 -15.64 25.03
C PRO A 297 6.73 -16.37 23.69
N ALA A 298 7.60 -17.37 23.52
CA ALA A 298 7.75 -18.07 22.23
C ALA A 298 6.46 -18.77 21.77
N ARG A 299 5.73 -19.41 22.71
CA ARG A 299 4.42 -20.01 22.41
C ARG A 299 3.36 -18.96 22.11
N VAL A 300 3.35 -17.85 22.84
CA VAL A 300 2.42 -16.76 22.57
C VAL A 300 2.65 -16.14 21.19
N LEU A 301 3.90 -15.97 20.77
CA LEU A 301 4.22 -15.45 19.43
C LEU A 301 3.62 -16.35 18.33
N VAL A 302 3.83 -17.66 18.38
CA VAL A 302 3.26 -18.57 17.36
C VAL A 302 1.74 -18.66 17.45
N VAL A 303 1.14 -18.68 18.65
CA VAL A 303 -0.32 -18.69 18.81
C VAL A 303 -0.94 -17.40 18.29
N ALA A 304 -0.37 -16.24 18.63
CA ALA A 304 -0.81 -14.96 18.10
C ALA A 304 -0.65 -14.90 16.57
N GLY A 305 0.46 -15.42 16.02
CA GLY A 305 0.64 -15.55 14.58
C GLY A 305 -0.43 -16.41 13.92
N LEU A 306 -0.79 -17.56 14.52
CA LEU A 306 -1.88 -18.42 14.02
C LEU A 306 -3.24 -17.71 14.06
N VAL A 307 -3.53 -16.96 15.13
CA VAL A 307 -4.76 -16.16 15.22
C VAL A 307 -4.78 -15.10 14.11
N LEU A 308 -3.68 -14.35 13.91
CA LEU A 308 -3.59 -13.35 12.85
C LEU A 308 -3.69 -13.95 11.45
N PHE A 309 -3.14 -15.15 11.23
CA PHE A 309 -3.32 -15.90 10.00
C PHE A 309 -4.79 -16.26 9.76
N VAL A 310 -5.49 -16.81 10.76
CA VAL A 310 -6.92 -17.12 10.63
C VAL A 310 -7.72 -15.85 10.32
N LEU A 311 -7.44 -14.75 11.01
CA LEU A 311 -8.08 -13.46 10.75
C LEU A 311 -7.75 -12.91 9.36
N SER A 312 -6.53 -13.15 8.85
CA SER A 312 -6.15 -12.68 7.53
C SER A 312 -6.93 -13.37 6.42
N THR A 313 -7.49 -14.56 6.69
CA THR A 313 -8.23 -15.31 5.67
C THR A 313 -9.53 -14.64 5.24
N GLY A 314 -10.13 -13.79 6.08
CA GLY A 314 -11.33 -13.04 5.73
C GLY A 314 -12.41 -13.88 5.05
N GLU A 315 -13.05 -13.33 4.02
CA GLU A 315 -14.17 -13.91 3.24
C GLU A 315 -13.85 -15.22 2.51
N THR A 316 -12.58 -15.63 2.44
CA THR A 316 -12.21 -16.91 1.82
C THR A 316 -12.54 -18.11 2.71
N THR A 317 -12.98 -17.88 3.95
CA THR A 317 -13.40 -18.93 4.89
C THR A 317 -14.81 -18.70 5.43
N PRO A 318 -15.54 -19.78 5.77
CA PRO A 318 -16.87 -19.66 6.37
C PRO A 318 -16.85 -19.09 7.80
N LEU A 319 -15.68 -18.85 8.38
CA LEU A 319 -15.54 -18.25 9.72
C LEU A 319 -15.77 -16.73 9.71
N TRP A 320 -15.66 -16.09 8.54
CA TRP A 320 -15.71 -14.64 8.44
C TRP A 320 -16.98 -13.98 8.98
N PRO A 321 -18.21 -14.49 8.73
CA PRO A 321 -19.42 -13.89 9.27
C PRO A 321 -19.42 -13.78 10.81
N ALA A 322 -18.80 -14.76 11.49
CA ALA A 322 -18.67 -14.77 12.94
C ALA A 322 -17.53 -13.88 13.46
N LEU A 323 -16.43 -13.78 12.70
CA LEU A 323 -15.25 -13.01 13.09
C LEU A 323 -15.39 -11.51 12.78
N ARG A 324 -16.05 -11.15 11.66
CA ARG A 324 -16.17 -9.77 11.18
C ARG A 324 -16.70 -8.78 12.22
N PRO A 325 -17.73 -9.10 13.04
CA PRO A 325 -18.22 -8.17 14.07
C PRO A 325 -17.17 -7.81 15.13
N LEU A 326 -16.20 -8.70 15.39
CA LEU A 326 -15.10 -8.45 16.33
C LEU A 326 -13.98 -7.62 15.72
N PHE A 327 -13.94 -7.53 14.39
CA PHE A 327 -12.86 -6.89 13.61
C PHE A 327 -13.40 -5.88 12.59
N PHE A 328 -14.53 -5.23 12.88
CA PHE A 328 -15.17 -4.24 12.01
C PHE A 328 -14.28 -3.04 11.64
N PHE A 329 -13.19 -2.85 12.38
CA PHE A 329 -12.19 -1.80 12.17
C PHE A 329 -11.03 -2.21 11.25
N VAL A 330 -10.91 -3.49 10.89
CA VAL A 330 -9.85 -4.02 10.02
C VAL A 330 -10.40 -4.17 8.59
N ARG A 331 -9.89 -3.35 7.67
CA ARG A 331 -10.04 -3.54 6.22
C ARG A 331 -8.80 -4.24 5.66
N TYR A 332 -8.98 -5.03 4.62
CA TYR A 332 -7.92 -5.81 3.95
C TYR A 332 -7.32 -6.88 4.87
N PRO A 333 -8.06 -7.97 5.14
CA PRO A 333 -7.63 -9.01 6.08
C PRO A 333 -6.20 -9.51 5.81
N SER A 334 -5.79 -9.63 4.54
CA SER A 334 -4.43 -10.04 4.15
C SER A 334 -3.31 -9.26 4.81
N LYS A 335 -3.52 -7.99 5.18
CA LYS A 335 -2.49 -7.19 5.85
C LYS A 335 -2.08 -7.76 7.20
N LEU A 336 -2.95 -8.56 7.85
CA LEU A 336 -2.64 -9.24 9.11
C LEU A 336 -1.69 -10.42 8.94
N MET A 337 -1.50 -10.93 7.72
CA MET A 337 -0.55 -12.00 7.45
C MET A 337 0.90 -11.50 7.55
N ALA A 338 1.19 -10.24 7.21
CA ALA A 338 2.52 -9.66 7.35
C ALA A 338 3.04 -9.69 8.80
N PRO A 339 2.29 -9.20 9.79
CA PRO A 339 2.68 -9.38 11.17
C PRO A 339 2.60 -10.82 11.66
N ALA A 340 1.69 -11.65 11.15
CA ALA A 340 1.68 -13.09 11.49
C ALA A 340 3.02 -13.75 11.14
N ALA A 341 3.53 -13.49 9.92
CA ALA A 341 4.81 -13.97 9.44
C ALA A 341 5.98 -13.47 10.30
N LEU A 342 5.95 -12.20 10.72
CA LEU A 342 6.92 -11.65 11.68
C LEU A 342 6.94 -12.46 12.99
N LEU A 343 5.76 -12.73 13.58
CA LEU A 343 5.66 -13.49 14.82
C LEU A 343 6.13 -14.95 14.66
N PHE A 344 5.83 -15.59 13.53
CA PHE A 344 6.34 -16.93 13.21
C PHE A 344 7.87 -16.95 13.15
N ALA A 345 8.49 -16.01 12.45
CA ALA A 345 9.94 -15.93 12.36
C ALA A 345 10.62 -15.70 13.72
N LEU A 346 10.06 -14.81 14.56
CA LEU A 346 10.56 -14.56 15.91
C LEU A 346 10.46 -15.82 16.78
N ALA A 347 9.35 -16.54 16.72
CA ALA A 347 9.15 -17.81 17.42
C ALA A 347 10.11 -18.91 16.92
N GLY A 348 10.29 -19.01 15.59
CA GLY A 348 11.23 -19.93 14.95
C GLY A 348 12.68 -19.65 15.36
N GLY A 349 13.06 -18.39 15.49
CA GLY A 349 14.38 -17.99 15.98
C GLY A 349 14.71 -18.51 17.37
N VAL A 350 13.73 -18.55 18.28
CA VAL A 350 13.91 -19.13 19.63
C VAL A 350 14.15 -20.65 19.56
N VAL A 351 13.42 -21.35 18.70
CA VAL A 351 13.60 -22.80 18.50
C VAL A 351 14.98 -23.09 17.88
N ILE A 352 15.37 -22.31 16.86
CA ILE A 352 16.67 -22.43 16.20
C ILE A 352 17.80 -22.23 17.21
N GLU A 353 17.73 -21.20 18.06
CA GLU A 353 18.74 -20.97 19.11
C GLU A 353 18.94 -22.20 20.01
N GLU A 354 17.85 -22.82 20.48
CA GLU A 354 17.96 -23.99 21.34
C GLU A 354 18.54 -25.20 20.59
N TRP A 355 18.13 -25.40 19.35
CA TRP A 355 18.52 -26.56 18.56
C TRP A 355 19.92 -26.42 17.97
N ILE A 356 20.45 -25.20 17.84
CA ILE A 356 21.80 -24.94 17.33
C ILE A 356 22.89 -25.70 18.11
N ALA A 357 22.64 -25.99 19.40
CA ALA A 357 23.52 -26.76 20.28
C ALA A 357 23.31 -28.29 20.16
N GLN A 358 22.35 -28.73 19.36
CA GLN A 358 21.96 -30.12 19.14
C GLN A 358 22.08 -30.45 17.64
N PRO A 359 23.31 -30.72 17.13
CA PRO A 359 23.58 -30.84 15.69
C PRO A 359 22.65 -31.81 14.97
N SER A 360 22.27 -32.91 15.62
CA SER A 360 21.37 -33.91 15.03
C SER A 360 19.95 -33.43 14.83
N ARG A 361 19.43 -32.58 15.73
CA ARG A 361 18.12 -31.96 15.55
C ARG A 361 18.15 -30.91 14.45
N MET A 362 19.19 -30.06 14.41
CA MET A 362 19.35 -29.09 13.33
C MET A 362 19.53 -29.74 11.97
N ARG A 363 20.36 -30.78 11.86
CA ARG A 363 20.52 -31.55 10.62
C ARG A 363 19.19 -32.11 10.15
N LYS A 364 18.42 -32.75 11.04
CA LYS A 364 17.09 -33.29 10.71
C LYS A 364 16.11 -32.21 10.28
N LEU A 365 16.12 -31.04 10.94
CA LEU A 365 15.28 -29.90 10.56
C LEU A 365 15.64 -29.40 9.15
N CYS A 366 16.93 -29.19 8.88
CA CYS A 366 17.40 -28.76 7.56
C CYS A 366 17.09 -29.80 6.46
N LEU A 367 17.25 -31.10 6.75
CA LEU A 367 16.87 -32.17 5.81
C LEU A 367 15.36 -32.22 5.57
N ALA A 368 14.55 -32.02 6.61
CA ALA A 368 13.10 -31.95 6.46
C ALA A 368 12.69 -30.76 5.59
N VAL A 369 13.31 -29.59 5.81
CA VAL A 369 13.12 -28.40 4.97
C VAL A 369 13.52 -28.67 3.52
N ALA A 370 14.69 -29.27 3.29
CA ALA A 370 15.14 -29.65 1.95
C ALA A 370 14.17 -30.66 1.29
N GLY A 371 13.66 -31.63 2.05
CA GLY A 371 12.67 -32.60 1.56
C GLY A 371 11.34 -31.94 1.16
N ILE A 372 10.80 -31.06 2.01
CA ILE A 372 9.54 -30.36 1.72
C ILE A 372 9.71 -29.41 0.53
N ALA A 373 10.82 -28.66 0.46
CA ALA A 373 11.13 -27.80 -0.68
C ALA A 373 11.32 -28.62 -1.97
N GLY A 374 12.02 -29.76 -1.89
CA GLY A 374 12.22 -30.67 -3.02
C GLY A 374 10.92 -31.27 -3.55
N LEU A 375 9.98 -31.60 -2.66
CA LEU A 375 8.62 -32.01 -3.06
C LEU A 375 7.91 -30.89 -3.82
N GLY A 376 8.07 -29.64 -3.37
CA GLY A 376 7.57 -28.46 -4.08
C GLY A 376 8.16 -28.30 -5.47
N ALA A 377 9.47 -28.52 -5.63
CA ALA A 377 10.15 -28.47 -6.93
C ALA A 377 9.64 -29.55 -7.91
N ALA A 378 9.42 -30.77 -7.38
CA ALA A 378 9.01 -31.93 -8.17
C ALA A 378 7.51 -31.90 -8.56
N VAL A 379 6.64 -31.61 -7.60
CA VAL A 379 5.18 -31.75 -7.76
C VAL A 379 4.48 -30.42 -7.96
N GLY A 380 4.99 -29.35 -7.35
CA GLY A 380 4.37 -28.02 -7.35
C GLY A 380 4.05 -27.47 -8.75
N PRO A 381 4.95 -27.55 -9.74
CA PRO A 381 4.69 -27.13 -11.12
C PRO A 381 3.52 -27.86 -11.79
N SER A 382 3.43 -29.18 -11.60
CA SER A 382 2.35 -30.00 -12.15
C SER A 382 1.02 -29.70 -11.46
N LEU A 383 1.03 -29.52 -10.14
CA LEU A 383 -0.14 -29.11 -9.36
C LEU A 383 -0.61 -27.71 -9.75
N LEU A 384 0.31 -26.76 -9.88
CA LEU A 384 0.04 -25.40 -10.30
C LEU A 384 -0.51 -25.36 -11.73
N TRP A 385 0.05 -26.15 -12.64
CA TRP A 385 -0.47 -26.30 -13.99
C TRP A 385 -1.91 -26.82 -13.98
N PHE A 386 -2.19 -27.86 -13.19
CA PHE A 386 -3.55 -28.41 -13.06
C PHE A 386 -4.54 -27.38 -12.51
N LEU A 387 -4.19 -26.72 -11.40
CA LEU A 387 -5.05 -25.73 -10.75
C LEU A 387 -5.29 -24.50 -11.64
N ALA A 388 -4.23 -24.00 -12.28
CA ALA A 388 -4.31 -22.81 -13.12
C ALA A 388 -5.08 -23.04 -14.41
N ARG A 389 -4.99 -24.24 -14.99
CA ARG A 389 -5.80 -24.63 -16.15
C ARG A 389 -7.28 -24.72 -15.79
N LYS A 390 -7.60 -25.23 -14.60
CA LYS A 390 -8.98 -25.21 -14.06
C LYS A 390 -9.50 -23.79 -13.84
N ALA A 391 -8.60 -22.86 -13.52
CA ALA A 391 -8.92 -21.44 -13.35
C ALA A 391 -8.83 -20.62 -14.65
N GLU A 392 -8.72 -21.26 -15.82
CA GLU A 392 -8.66 -20.61 -17.13
C GLU A 392 -7.53 -19.57 -17.30
N ALA A 393 -6.43 -19.74 -16.55
CA ALA A 393 -5.32 -18.79 -16.61
C ALA A 393 -4.51 -18.92 -17.92
N PRO A 394 -3.99 -17.80 -18.47
CA PRO A 394 -3.12 -17.80 -19.65
C PRO A 394 -1.89 -18.70 -19.51
N MET A 395 -1.54 -19.46 -20.57
CA MET A 395 -0.44 -20.44 -20.53
C MET A 395 0.91 -19.82 -20.17
N GLU A 396 1.23 -18.63 -20.70
CA GLU A 396 2.48 -17.92 -20.39
C GLU A 396 2.66 -17.65 -18.89
N ILE A 397 1.56 -17.36 -18.20
CA ILE A 397 1.53 -17.11 -16.75
C ILE A 397 1.81 -18.39 -15.99
N ILE A 398 1.20 -19.50 -16.43
CA ILE A 398 1.39 -20.83 -15.86
C ILE A 398 2.85 -21.25 -15.95
N GLU A 399 3.47 -21.08 -17.11
CA GLU A 399 4.87 -21.41 -17.35
C GLU A 399 5.83 -20.53 -16.54
N ALA A 400 5.56 -19.23 -16.43
CA ALA A 400 6.36 -18.32 -15.62
C ALA A 400 6.29 -18.68 -14.12
N ALA A 401 5.10 -18.94 -13.60
CA ALA A 401 4.91 -19.33 -12.20
C ALA A 401 5.54 -20.69 -11.88
N ALA A 402 5.38 -21.68 -12.77
CA ALA A 402 6.03 -22.99 -12.64
C ALA A 402 7.57 -22.89 -12.62
N ARG A 403 8.15 -22.04 -13.49
CA ARG A 403 9.59 -21.78 -13.49
C ARG A 403 10.04 -21.11 -12.19
N SER A 404 9.37 -20.05 -11.75
CA SER A 404 9.70 -19.35 -10.51
C SER A 404 9.68 -20.29 -9.31
N LEU A 405 8.62 -21.10 -9.19
CA LEU A 405 8.49 -22.10 -8.14
C LEU A 405 9.65 -23.13 -8.18
N ARG A 406 9.97 -23.70 -9.35
CA ARG A 406 11.10 -24.64 -9.50
C ARG A 406 12.43 -24.02 -9.09
N TRP A 407 12.73 -22.83 -9.58
CA TRP A 407 14.00 -22.15 -9.29
C TRP A 407 14.11 -21.77 -7.81
N GLY A 408 13.06 -21.16 -7.26
CA GLY A 408 13.03 -20.78 -5.85
C GLY A 408 13.17 -22.00 -4.93
N THR A 409 12.37 -23.04 -5.13
CA THR A 409 12.45 -24.26 -4.30
C THR A 409 13.80 -24.97 -4.44
N SER A 410 14.37 -25.03 -5.65
CA SER A 410 15.70 -25.63 -5.85
C SER A 410 16.80 -24.87 -5.08
N ARG A 411 16.73 -23.53 -5.04
CA ARG A 411 17.64 -22.72 -4.21
C ARG A 411 17.50 -23.07 -2.73
N VAL A 412 16.27 -23.18 -2.22
CA VAL A 412 15.99 -23.56 -0.83
C VAL A 412 16.54 -24.95 -0.52
N VAL A 413 16.37 -25.93 -1.42
CA VAL A 413 16.92 -27.29 -1.27
C VAL A 413 18.45 -27.24 -1.12
N VAL A 414 19.14 -26.48 -1.97
CA VAL A 414 20.60 -26.34 -1.92
C VAL A 414 21.04 -25.71 -0.60
N LEU A 415 20.42 -24.58 -0.21
CA LEU A 415 20.78 -23.86 1.01
C LEU A 415 20.51 -24.69 2.28
N ALA A 416 19.37 -25.36 2.35
CA ALA A 416 19.03 -26.25 3.46
C ALA A 416 19.94 -27.50 3.48
N GLY A 417 20.31 -28.03 2.30
CA GLY A 417 21.28 -29.11 2.15
C GLY A 417 22.67 -28.73 2.64
N VAL A 418 23.15 -27.52 2.31
CA VAL A 418 24.42 -26.96 2.83
C VAL A 418 24.37 -26.87 4.36
N ALA A 419 23.30 -26.31 4.93
CA ALA A 419 23.14 -26.25 6.38
C ALA A 419 23.13 -27.65 7.02
N ALA A 420 22.41 -28.61 6.44
CA ALA A 420 22.41 -30.00 6.90
C ALA A 420 23.81 -30.62 6.87
N GLY A 421 24.58 -30.39 5.79
CA GLY A 421 25.96 -30.84 5.64
C GLY A 421 26.90 -30.24 6.70
N LEU A 422 26.74 -28.94 7.02
CA LEU A 422 27.52 -28.30 8.09
C LEU A 422 27.24 -28.97 9.45
N PHE A 423 25.98 -29.23 9.79
CA PHE A 423 25.66 -29.91 11.05
C PHE A 423 26.08 -31.39 11.05
N PHE A 424 26.07 -32.07 9.90
CA PHE A 424 26.65 -33.42 9.77
C PHE A 424 28.16 -33.43 10.07
N LEU A 425 28.91 -32.45 9.58
CA LEU A 425 30.34 -32.33 9.86
C LEU A 425 30.61 -32.05 11.35
N VAL A 426 29.72 -31.33 12.04
CA VAL A 426 29.79 -31.14 13.50
C VAL A 426 29.55 -32.47 14.23
N GLU A 427 28.54 -33.24 13.84
CA GLU A 427 28.29 -34.57 14.42
C GLU A 427 29.48 -35.53 14.24
N ARG A 428 30.19 -35.40 13.12
CA ARG A 428 31.40 -36.19 12.82
C ARG A 428 32.68 -35.65 13.48
N GLY A 429 32.58 -34.59 14.28
CA GLY A 429 33.73 -33.96 14.93
C GLY A 429 34.70 -33.27 13.96
N ARG A 430 34.29 -33.02 12.72
CA ARG A 430 35.11 -32.37 11.68
C ARG A 430 35.00 -30.85 11.72
N LEU A 431 33.92 -30.31 12.27
CA LEU A 431 33.70 -28.88 12.48
C LEU A 431 33.22 -28.59 13.91
N THR A 432 33.50 -27.38 14.39
CA THR A 432 33.01 -26.89 15.67
C THR A 432 31.75 -26.04 15.49
N LEU A 433 30.92 -25.95 16.53
CA LEU A 433 29.75 -25.06 16.54
C LEU A 433 30.15 -23.58 16.36
N THR A 434 31.32 -23.18 16.87
CA THR A 434 31.84 -21.81 16.71
C THR A 434 32.04 -21.42 15.23
N ARG A 435 32.38 -22.38 14.36
CA ARG A 435 32.50 -22.16 12.91
C ARG A 435 31.18 -22.31 12.17
N VAL A 436 30.33 -23.27 12.58
CA VAL A 436 29.07 -23.57 11.86
C VAL A 436 27.97 -22.55 12.12
N VAL A 437 27.89 -21.97 13.30
CA VAL A 437 26.87 -20.97 13.65
C VAL A 437 26.89 -19.75 12.69
N PRO A 438 28.04 -19.05 12.46
CA PRO A 438 28.07 -17.93 11.53
C PRO A 438 27.78 -18.34 10.08
N LEU A 439 28.24 -19.52 9.64
CA LEU A 439 27.92 -20.03 8.30
C LEU A 439 26.42 -20.30 8.14
N THR A 440 25.78 -20.85 9.17
CA THR A 440 24.33 -21.07 9.19
C THR A 440 23.57 -19.74 9.17
N ALA A 441 24.07 -18.73 9.87
CA ALA A 441 23.52 -17.38 9.86
C ALA A 441 23.57 -16.76 8.44
N VAL A 442 24.67 -16.97 7.71
CA VAL A 442 24.81 -16.57 6.30
C VAL A 442 23.81 -17.33 5.42
N VAL A 443 23.66 -18.64 5.61
CA VAL A 443 22.68 -19.45 4.86
C VAL A 443 21.26 -18.92 5.04
N PHE A 444 20.84 -18.59 6.27
CA PHE A 444 19.51 -18.03 6.52
C PHE A 444 19.32 -16.66 5.89
N PHE A 445 20.34 -15.81 5.92
CA PHE A 445 20.30 -14.52 5.23
C PHE A 445 20.16 -14.70 3.71
N LEU A 446 20.96 -15.59 3.12
CA LEU A 446 20.92 -15.88 1.68
C LEU A 446 19.57 -16.47 1.26
N ASP A 447 18.97 -17.34 2.07
CA ASP A 447 17.66 -17.93 1.82
C ASP A 447 16.58 -16.86 1.67
N VAL A 448 16.53 -15.90 2.59
CA VAL A 448 15.57 -14.81 2.50
C VAL A 448 15.93 -13.87 1.35
N PHE A 449 17.15 -13.36 1.32
CA PHE A 449 17.57 -12.34 0.37
C PHE A 449 17.45 -12.79 -1.09
N THR A 450 17.94 -13.99 -1.43
CA THR A 450 17.90 -14.49 -2.82
C THR A 450 16.50 -14.89 -3.27
N THR A 451 15.58 -15.10 -2.33
CA THR A 451 14.18 -15.39 -2.63
C THR A 451 13.39 -14.09 -2.83
N THR A 452 13.67 -13.05 -2.06
CA THR A 452 12.87 -11.81 -2.07
C THR A 452 13.49 -10.69 -2.92
N ALA A 453 14.73 -10.83 -3.39
CA ALA A 453 15.38 -9.87 -4.27
C ALA A 453 14.54 -9.58 -5.54
N ASP A 454 13.88 -10.59 -6.10
CA ASP A 454 13.04 -10.45 -7.30
C ASP A 454 11.74 -9.64 -7.04
N LEU A 455 11.41 -9.38 -5.76
CA LEU A 455 10.29 -8.53 -5.34
C LEU A 455 10.71 -7.07 -5.10
N CYS A 456 12.00 -6.77 -5.14
CA CYS A 456 12.52 -5.42 -4.91
C CYS A 456 12.35 -4.56 -6.16
N TRP A 457 11.12 -4.11 -6.43
CA TRP A 457 10.79 -3.34 -7.63
C TRP A 457 11.28 -1.90 -7.54
N THR A 458 12.49 -1.72 -8.01
CA THR A 458 13.10 -0.42 -8.20
C THR A 458 13.25 -0.13 -9.69
N ARG A 459 13.17 1.14 -10.06
CA ARG A 459 13.44 1.64 -11.41
C ARG A 459 14.43 2.80 -11.32
N PRO A 460 15.13 3.17 -12.41
CA PRO A 460 15.86 4.43 -12.46
C PRO A 460 14.94 5.60 -12.08
N ALA A 461 15.46 6.56 -11.33
CA ALA A 461 14.67 7.74 -10.93
C ALA A 461 14.08 8.42 -12.17
N VAL A 462 12.76 8.62 -12.19
CA VAL A 462 12.06 9.24 -13.33
C VAL A 462 11.71 10.66 -12.95
N THR A 463 12.37 11.63 -13.57
CA THR A 463 11.95 13.02 -13.51
C THR A 463 11.03 13.30 -14.70
N VAL A 464 9.75 13.53 -14.44
CA VAL A 464 8.82 13.98 -15.48
C VAL A 464 8.94 15.50 -15.55
N GLN A 465 9.32 16.05 -16.71
CA GLN A 465 9.32 17.49 -16.92
C GLN A 465 7.88 17.98 -17.06
N ARG A 466 7.54 19.09 -16.37
CA ARG A 466 6.25 19.78 -16.50
C ARG A 466 5.97 20.05 -17.99
N PRO A 467 4.88 19.51 -18.56
CA PRO A 467 4.53 19.85 -19.92
C PRO A 467 4.39 21.35 -20.11
N ASP A 468 4.93 21.84 -21.20
CA ASP A 468 4.86 23.23 -21.66
C ASP A 468 3.42 23.71 -21.85
N TYR A 469 2.49 22.80 -22.20
CA TYR A 469 1.08 23.13 -22.38
C TYR A 469 0.33 23.51 -21.10
N LEU A 470 0.93 23.29 -19.92
CA LEU A 470 0.31 23.64 -18.65
C LEU A 470 0.50 25.14 -18.37
N PRO A 471 -0.53 25.84 -17.85
CA PRO A 471 -0.38 27.19 -17.32
C PRO A 471 0.78 27.31 -16.32
N ALA A 472 1.30 28.54 -16.19
CA ALA A 472 2.34 28.86 -15.23
C ALA A 472 1.96 28.41 -13.81
N ASP A 473 2.97 28.02 -13.05
CA ASP A 473 2.77 27.58 -11.68
C ASP A 473 2.48 28.77 -10.76
N ASP A 474 1.35 28.71 -10.07
CA ASP A 474 0.95 29.67 -9.04
C ASP A 474 0.84 28.99 -7.65
N GLY A 475 1.43 27.80 -7.49
CA GLY A 475 1.40 27.02 -6.25
C GLY A 475 0.07 26.29 -6.00
N ARG A 476 -0.91 26.46 -6.89
CA ARG A 476 -2.23 25.79 -6.81
C ARG A 476 -2.57 24.99 -8.06
N GLY A 477 -1.76 25.22 -9.10
CA GLY A 477 -1.72 24.75 -10.48
C GLY A 477 -2.98 24.23 -11.18
N PRO A 478 -2.82 23.94 -12.48
CA PRO A 478 -3.96 23.72 -13.35
C PRO A 478 -4.78 22.47 -13.00
N ARG A 479 -6.10 22.66 -12.97
CA ARG A 479 -7.03 21.53 -13.14
C ARG A 479 -7.18 21.25 -14.63
N VAL A 480 -6.89 20.01 -14.99
CA VAL A 480 -6.97 19.48 -16.34
C VAL A 480 -8.21 18.58 -16.42
N MET A 481 -9.16 18.91 -17.28
CA MET A 481 -10.31 18.05 -17.55
C MET A 481 -10.01 17.19 -18.77
N ARG A 482 -10.18 15.87 -18.64
CA ARG A 482 -9.99 14.95 -19.74
C ARG A 482 -11.35 14.56 -20.30
N LEU A 483 -11.54 14.80 -21.60
CA LEU A 483 -12.86 14.65 -22.22
C LEU A 483 -13.07 13.36 -22.99
N GLU A 484 -11.98 12.67 -23.32
CA GLU A 484 -12.05 11.31 -23.86
C GLU A 484 -11.00 10.40 -23.24
N GLU A 485 -11.39 9.15 -23.04
CA GLU A 485 -10.48 8.08 -22.67
C GLU A 485 -9.50 7.85 -23.82
N ILE A 486 -8.21 8.09 -23.56
CA ILE A 486 -7.15 7.86 -24.53
C ILE A 486 -6.91 6.35 -24.53
N SER A 487 -7.58 5.63 -25.43
CA SER A 487 -7.61 4.17 -25.48
C SER A 487 -6.78 3.59 -26.64
N LYS A 488 -6.48 2.28 -26.57
CA LYS A 488 -5.60 1.55 -27.52
C LYS A 488 -6.06 1.68 -28.96
N THR A 489 -7.37 1.62 -29.19
CA THR A 489 -8.00 1.74 -30.51
C THR A 489 -7.98 3.17 -31.06
N ARG A 490 -7.85 4.20 -30.21
CA ARG A 490 -7.88 5.61 -30.62
C ARG A 490 -6.51 6.22 -30.90
N LEU A 491 -5.44 5.60 -30.39
CA LEU A 491 -4.07 6.09 -30.50
C LEU A 491 -3.24 5.48 -31.65
N ALA A 492 -3.74 4.42 -32.30
CA ALA A 492 -3.01 3.66 -33.33
C ALA A 492 -1.60 3.21 -32.89
N LEU A 493 -1.37 3.02 -31.58
CA LEU A 493 -0.09 2.58 -31.03
C LEU A 493 -0.02 1.05 -30.96
N ASN A 494 1.17 0.49 -31.20
CA ASN A 494 1.44 -0.92 -30.89
C ASN A 494 1.34 -1.16 -29.36
N GLU A 495 1.27 -2.41 -28.93
CA GLU A 495 0.99 -2.74 -27.53
C GLU A 495 2.01 -2.15 -26.54
N VAL A 496 3.30 -2.13 -26.91
CA VAL A 496 4.38 -1.58 -26.07
C VAL A 496 4.27 -0.05 -25.99
N ALA A 497 4.08 0.62 -27.13
CA ALA A 497 3.92 2.07 -27.20
C ALA A 497 2.63 2.52 -26.50
N TYR A 498 1.56 1.74 -26.59
CA TYR A 498 0.32 1.97 -25.88
C TYR A 498 0.53 1.92 -24.36
N TRP A 499 1.20 0.90 -23.84
CA TRP A 499 1.48 0.80 -22.40
C TRP A 499 2.41 1.91 -21.91
N ASN A 500 3.42 2.28 -22.70
CA ASN A 500 4.29 3.41 -22.37
C ASN A 500 3.50 4.72 -22.33
N GLU A 501 2.55 4.91 -23.26
CA GLU A 501 1.69 6.09 -23.30
C GLU A 501 0.67 6.10 -22.15
N GLN A 502 0.08 4.95 -21.79
CA GLN A 502 -0.78 4.81 -20.61
C GLN A 502 -0.04 5.11 -19.32
N LEU A 503 1.21 4.64 -19.18
CA LEU A 503 2.05 4.94 -18.02
C LEU A 503 2.42 6.43 -17.98
N ARG A 504 2.70 7.04 -19.15
CA ARG A 504 2.95 8.48 -19.27
C ARG A 504 1.71 9.29 -18.89
N HIS A 505 0.53 8.88 -19.33
CA HIS A 505 -0.74 9.52 -18.97
C HIS A 505 -1.08 9.31 -17.51
N ALA A 506 -0.93 8.11 -16.96
CA ALA A 506 -1.09 7.88 -15.53
C ALA A 506 -0.13 8.74 -14.71
N ALA A 507 1.08 9.00 -15.21
CA ALA A 507 2.05 9.87 -14.58
C ALA A 507 1.73 11.37 -14.72
N LEU A 508 1.09 11.79 -15.81
CA LEU A 508 0.79 13.20 -16.10
C LEU A 508 -0.63 13.63 -15.69
N LEU A 509 -1.56 12.68 -15.65
CA LEU A 509 -3.01 12.90 -15.57
C LEU A 509 -3.63 12.23 -14.33
N SER A 510 -2.87 11.61 -13.43
CA SER A 510 -3.39 11.16 -12.14
C SER A 510 -3.05 12.19 -11.08
N PRO A 511 -4.02 12.88 -10.45
CA PRO A 511 -3.82 14.03 -9.55
C PRO A 511 -2.89 13.76 -8.37
N LEU A 512 -2.83 12.49 -7.95
CA LEU A 512 -1.83 12.08 -6.98
C LEU A 512 -0.45 12.09 -7.67
N VAL A 513 -0.17 11.18 -8.59
CA VAL A 513 1.17 10.99 -9.21
C VAL A 513 1.86 12.28 -9.68
N ASN A 514 1.11 13.25 -10.18
CA ASN A 514 1.59 14.51 -10.75
C ASN A 514 1.49 15.72 -9.79
N ALA A 515 1.31 15.53 -8.49
CA ALA A 515 1.32 16.63 -7.52
C ALA A 515 2.53 17.59 -7.66
N PRO A 516 3.79 17.12 -7.91
CA PRO A 516 4.93 18.01 -8.16
C PRO A 516 4.80 18.90 -9.41
N MET A 517 3.91 18.52 -10.32
CA MET A 517 3.64 19.23 -11.58
C MET A 517 2.48 20.19 -11.43
N HIS A 518 1.86 20.21 -10.25
CA HIS A 518 0.68 20.98 -9.93
C HIS A 518 -0.45 20.74 -10.92
N VAL A 519 -0.73 19.48 -11.22
CA VAL A 519 -1.82 19.10 -12.13
C VAL A 519 -2.85 18.28 -11.36
N ALA A 520 -4.12 18.67 -11.38
CA ALA A 520 -5.21 17.74 -11.03
C ALA A 520 -5.89 17.31 -12.29
N VAL A 521 -6.36 16.06 -12.34
CA VAL A 521 -7.30 15.67 -13.38
C VAL A 521 -8.69 15.51 -12.81
N LEU A 522 -9.62 16.19 -13.45
CA LEU A 522 -11.03 15.93 -13.28
C LEU A 522 -11.38 14.84 -14.27
N ASP A 523 -11.22 13.60 -13.83
CA ASP A 523 -11.75 12.42 -14.49
C ASP A 523 -13.03 12.04 -13.73
N PRO A 524 -14.21 11.90 -14.38
CA PRO A 524 -15.39 11.34 -13.72
C PRO A 524 -15.09 10.00 -13.04
N TYR A 525 -14.06 9.27 -13.50
CA TYR A 525 -13.52 8.09 -12.82
C TYR A 525 -12.66 8.48 -11.60
N GLY A 526 -13.29 8.65 -10.43
CA GLY A 526 -12.54 8.85 -9.15
C GLY A 526 -13.23 9.66 -8.06
N PHE A 527 -14.42 10.19 -8.31
CA PHE A 527 -15.22 10.86 -7.28
C PHE A 527 -16.01 9.82 -6.49
N ASN A 528 -15.53 9.35 -5.34
CA ASN A 528 -16.13 8.22 -4.63
C ASN A 528 -17.40 8.55 -3.80
N GLN A 529 -18.09 9.66 -4.03
CA GLN A 529 -19.35 9.98 -3.35
C GLN A 529 -20.54 9.67 -4.26
N ALA A 530 -21.25 8.55 -4.06
CA ALA A 530 -22.20 7.99 -5.04
C ALA A 530 -23.20 9.01 -5.66
N ASP A 531 -23.85 9.86 -4.85
CA ASP A 531 -24.87 10.79 -5.35
C ASP A 531 -24.27 11.99 -6.12
N VAL A 532 -23.16 12.53 -5.62
CA VAL A 532 -22.47 13.68 -6.23
C VAL A 532 -21.69 13.22 -7.46
N LEU A 533 -21.12 12.02 -7.42
CA LEU A 533 -20.45 11.34 -8.53
C LEU A 533 -21.40 11.16 -9.70
N GLN A 534 -22.60 10.62 -9.43
CA GLN A 534 -23.58 10.39 -10.47
C GLN A 534 -23.98 11.71 -11.13
N ALA A 535 -24.33 12.73 -10.34
CA ALA A 535 -24.70 14.04 -10.85
C ALA A 535 -23.55 14.74 -11.62
N MET A 536 -22.30 14.63 -11.14
CA MET A 536 -21.13 15.18 -11.83
C MET A 536 -20.77 14.40 -13.10
N THR A 537 -21.01 13.08 -13.12
CA THR A 537 -20.80 12.23 -14.30
C THR A 537 -21.86 12.52 -15.35
N GLU A 538 -23.12 12.63 -14.94
CA GLU A 538 -24.24 13.05 -15.80
C GLU A 538 -23.97 14.46 -16.36
N LEU A 539 -23.50 15.40 -15.53
CA LEU A 539 -23.11 16.74 -15.97
C LEU A 539 -21.91 16.73 -16.92
N ALA A 540 -20.89 15.91 -16.66
CA ALA A 540 -19.73 15.78 -17.54
C ALA A 540 -20.12 15.19 -18.91
N GLN A 541 -21.11 14.30 -18.96
CA GLN A 541 -21.64 13.74 -20.19
C GLN A 541 -22.55 14.73 -20.93
N ALA A 542 -23.41 15.45 -20.21
CA ALA A 542 -24.41 16.34 -20.80
C ALA A 542 -23.87 17.74 -21.15
N ALA A 543 -23.03 18.32 -20.28
CA ALA A 543 -22.52 19.68 -20.40
C ALA A 543 -21.09 19.83 -19.82
N PRO A 544 -20.07 19.24 -20.49
CA PRO A 544 -18.69 19.22 -20.01
C PRO A 544 -18.04 20.61 -19.89
N LEU A 545 -18.45 21.59 -20.68
CA LEU A 545 -17.97 22.97 -20.52
C LEU A 545 -18.48 23.59 -19.21
N ALA A 546 -19.76 23.37 -18.87
CA ALA A 546 -20.33 23.83 -17.60
C ALA A 546 -19.64 23.15 -16.41
N MET A 547 -19.32 21.85 -16.54
CA MET A 547 -18.50 21.14 -15.58
C MET A 547 -17.11 21.78 -15.41
N ALA A 548 -16.43 22.10 -16.51
CA ALA A 548 -15.13 22.76 -16.49
C ALA A 548 -15.17 24.12 -15.78
N GLU A 549 -16.18 24.93 -16.08
CA GLU A 549 -16.37 26.25 -15.46
C GLU A 549 -16.68 26.13 -13.96
N VAL A 550 -17.66 25.30 -13.57
CA VAL A 550 -18.06 25.09 -12.16
C VAL A 550 -16.92 24.55 -11.31
N MET A 551 -16.05 23.72 -11.90
CA MET A 551 -14.96 23.05 -11.21
C MET A 551 -13.63 23.82 -11.24
N ALA A 552 -13.64 25.04 -11.81
CA ALA A 552 -12.45 25.89 -11.99
C ALA A 552 -11.33 25.16 -12.74
N VAL A 553 -11.66 24.56 -13.89
CA VAL A 553 -10.72 23.92 -14.81
C VAL A 553 -10.02 24.97 -15.65
N ASP A 554 -8.69 24.90 -15.72
CA ASP A 554 -7.88 25.79 -16.54
C ASP A 554 -7.62 25.22 -17.95
N LEU A 555 -7.61 23.89 -18.08
CA LEU A 555 -7.25 23.19 -19.32
C LEU A 555 -8.15 21.98 -19.59
N VAL A 556 -8.55 21.80 -20.84
CA VAL A 556 -9.28 20.64 -21.36
C VAL A 556 -8.39 19.87 -22.33
N LEU A 557 -8.29 18.55 -22.17
CA LEU A 557 -7.61 17.67 -23.11
C LEU A 557 -8.63 16.92 -23.97
N ALA A 558 -8.55 17.11 -25.29
CA ALA A 558 -9.39 16.44 -26.27
C ALA A 558 -8.56 15.54 -27.19
N GLY A 559 -9.02 14.32 -27.44
CA GLY A 559 -8.41 13.40 -28.39
C GLY A 559 -8.69 13.78 -29.86
N PRO A 560 -7.97 13.18 -30.84
CA PRO A 560 -8.12 13.48 -32.27
C PRO A 560 -9.52 13.15 -32.81
N GLN A 561 -10.17 12.16 -32.19
CA GLN A 561 -11.50 11.68 -32.54
C GLN A 561 -12.56 12.12 -31.52
N ALA A 562 -12.31 13.18 -30.76
CA ALA A 562 -13.31 13.74 -29.85
C ALA A 562 -14.48 14.33 -30.66
N ARG A 563 -15.39 13.45 -31.08
CA ARG A 563 -16.58 13.73 -31.89
C ARG A 563 -17.69 14.32 -31.02
N ALA A 564 -17.34 15.35 -30.27
CA ALA A 564 -18.29 16.03 -29.42
C ALA A 564 -18.66 17.37 -30.10
N PRO A 565 -19.87 17.51 -30.67
CA PRO A 565 -20.29 18.74 -31.36
C PRO A 565 -20.10 20.00 -30.50
N TRP A 566 -20.22 19.84 -29.18
CA TRP A 566 -20.00 20.89 -28.20
C TRP A 566 -18.54 21.39 -28.17
N LEU A 567 -17.51 20.55 -28.43
CA LEU A 567 -16.10 20.99 -28.48
C LEU A 567 -15.90 22.00 -29.61
N ALA A 568 -16.38 21.64 -30.80
CA ALA A 568 -16.31 22.51 -31.96
C ALA A 568 -17.11 23.79 -31.73
N GLN A 569 -18.26 23.70 -31.06
CA GLN A 569 -19.06 24.87 -30.67
C GLN A 569 -18.36 25.75 -29.64
N ALA A 570 -17.76 25.17 -28.59
CA ALA A 570 -17.06 25.89 -27.53
C ALA A 570 -15.79 26.58 -28.04
N VAL A 571 -15.09 25.97 -29.01
CA VAL A 571 -13.99 26.62 -29.72
C VAL A 571 -14.51 27.75 -30.61
N ARG A 572 -15.59 27.54 -31.37
CA ARG A 572 -16.21 28.60 -32.20
C ARG A 572 -16.74 29.77 -31.38
N SER A 573 -17.26 29.52 -30.18
CA SER A 573 -17.77 30.56 -29.28
C SER A 573 -16.69 31.23 -28.45
N GLY A 574 -15.43 30.79 -28.55
CA GLY A 574 -14.31 31.32 -27.77
C GLY A 574 -14.28 30.89 -26.29
N ALA A 575 -15.14 29.95 -25.87
CA ALA A 575 -15.14 29.41 -24.51
C ALA A 575 -13.97 28.46 -24.26
N LEU A 576 -13.50 27.80 -25.31
CA LEU A 576 -12.26 27.03 -25.33
C LEU A 576 -11.30 27.59 -26.37
N GLN A 577 -10.05 27.79 -25.98
CA GLN A 577 -8.99 28.22 -26.88
C GLN A 577 -7.96 27.10 -27.06
N PRO A 578 -7.82 26.51 -28.26
CA PRO A 578 -6.73 25.58 -28.55
C PRO A 578 -5.37 26.26 -28.31
N THR A 579 -4.48 25.60 -27.56
CA THR A 579 -3.18 26.17 -27.20
C THR A 579 -2.00 25.31 -27.68
N HIS A 580 -2.09 23.99 -27.53
CA HIS A 580 -0.99 23.08 -27.86
C HIS A 580 -1.51 21.82 -28.54
N THR A 581 -0.73 21.29 -29.47
CA THR A 581 -0.94 19.96 -30.05
C THR A 581 -0.11 18.94 -29.27
N LEU A 582 -0.74 17.84 -28.85
CA LEU A 582 -0.17 16.77 -28.06
C LEU A 582 0.09 15.52 -28.91
N ALA A 583 0.80 14.55 -28.34
CA ALA A 583 1.08 13.26 -28.98
C ALA A 583 -0.20 12.59 -29.50
N ALA A 584 -0.05 11.86 -30.62
CA ALA A 584 -1.12 11.14 -31.30
C ALA A 584 -2.32 12.00 -31.76
N GLY A 585 -2.16 13.33 -31.85
CA GLY A 585 -3.16 14.26 -32.41
C GLY A 585 -4.15 14.83 -31.39
N ALA A 586 -3.95 14.60 -30.10
CA ALA A 586 -4.74 15.27 -29.06
C ALA A 586 -4.43 16.77 -29.00
N VAL A 587 -5.35 17.57 -28.47
CA VAL A 587 -5.21 19.03 -28.36
C VAL A 587 -5.50 19.48 -26.93
N ALA A 588 -4.63 20.33 -26.39
CA ALA A 588 -4.84 21.02 -25.14
C ALA A 588 -5.56 22.36 -25.38
N MET A 589 -6.71 22.55 -24.76
CA MET A 589 -7.56 23.73 -24.93
C MET A 589 -7.71 24.47 -23.59
N ARG A 590 -7.44 25.76 -23.55
CA ARG A 590 -7.61 26.61 -22.36
C ARG A 590 -9.08 27.00 -22.19
N VAL A 591 -9.58 26.95 -20.96
CA VAL A 591 -10.89 27.49 -20.60
C VAL A 591 -10.77 29.00 -20.41
N THR A 592 -11.54 29.80 -21.15
CA THR A 592 -11.40 31.26 -21.12
C THR A 592 -12.16 31.93 -19.97
N ASN A 593 -13.24 31.30 -19.49
CA ASN A 593 -14.10 31.80 -18.40
C ASN A 593 -13.99 30.94 -17.11
N ALA A 594 -12.80 30.42 -16.80
CA ALA A 594 -12.63 29.60 -15.59
C ALA A 594 -13.00 30.38 -14.32
N VAL A 595 -13.85 29.79 -13.46
CA VAL A 595 -14.26 30.42 -12.21
C VAL A 595 -13.05 30.62 -11.28
N PRO A 596 -12.92 31.77 -10.60
CA PRO A 596 -11.78 32.04 -9.74
C PRO A 596 -11.54 30.96 -8.67
N ARG A 597 -10.28 30.55 -8.54
CA ARG A 597 -9.80 29.57 -7.54
C ARG A 597 -10.17 29.94 -6.09
N SER A 598 -10.38 31.23 -5.83
CA SER A 598 -10.77 31.77 -4.52
C SER A 598 -12.07 31.17 -3.98
N PHE A 599 -12.95 30.65 -4.84
CA PHE A 599 -14.15 29.94 -4.39
C PHE A 599 -13.83 28.66 -3.60
N VAL A 600 -12.66 28.05 -3.83
CA VAL A 600 -12.24 26.83 -3.12
C VAL A 600 -11.39 27.17 -1.88
N THR A 601 -10.80 28.37 -1.80
CA THR A 601 -9.83 28.70 -0.74
C THR A 601 -10.25 29.76 0.28
N ALA A 602 -11.27 30.59 0.01
CA ALA A 602 -11.55 31.74 0.90
C ALA A 602 -12.42 31.42 2.13
N ALA A 603 -13.08 30.27 2.21
CA ALA A 603 -13.78 29.85 3.42
C ALA A 603 -14.12 28.35 3.36
N ALA A 604 -13.18 27.47 3.69
CA ALA A 604 -13.55 26.11 4.06
C ALA A 604 -14.17 26.12 5.46
N THR A 605 -15.37 26.69 5.61
CA THR A 605 -16.23 26.33 6.73
C THR A 605 -16.99 25.09 6.32
N LEU A 606 -16.65 23.97 6.94
CA LEU A 606 -17.42 22.73 6.82
C LEU A 606 -18.82 22.96 7.39
N ALA A 607 -19.80 23.11 6.50
CA ALA A 607 -21.20 23.09 6.86
C ALA A 607 -21.68 21.62 6.86
N PRO A 608 -22.45 21.16 7.86
CA PRO A 608 -23.10 19.85 7.82
C PRO A 608 -23.90 19.65 6.52
N ARG A 609 -24.01 18.41 6.01
CA ARG A 609 -24.71 18.07 4.75
C ARG A 609 -26.10 18.73 4.63
N ALA A 610 -26.82 18.89 5.75
CA ALA A 610 -28.13 19.53 5.82
C ALA A 610 -28.11 21.07 5.69
N GLN A 611 -26.96 21.71 5.94
CA GLN A 611 -26.78 23.17 5.90
C GLN A 611 -26.11 23.66 4.62
N ILE A 612 -25.46 22.77 3.86
CA ILE A 612 -24.89 23.11 2.54
C ILE A 612 -25.97 23.71 1.62
N PRO A 613 -27.19 23.14 1.49
CA PRO A 613 -28.25 23.75 0.68
C PRO A 613 -28.73 25.12 1.19
N ARG A 614 -28.74 25.34 2.52
CA ARG A 614 -29.17 26.62 3.12
C ARG A 614 -28.16 27.75 2.90
N ARG A 615 -26.85 27.46 3.04
CA ARG A 615 -25.79 28.46 2.82
C ARG A 615 -25.57 28.80 1.36
N VAL A 616 -25.89 27.88 0.45
CA VAL A 616 -25.88 28.14 -1.00
C VAL A 616 -27.00 29.11 -1.41
N GLY A 617 -28.03 29.32 -0.58
CA GLY A 617 -29.16 30.21 -0.87
C GLY A 617 -28.93 31.71 -0.60
N GLU A 618 -27.82 32.12 0.00
CA GLU A 618 -27.64 33.51 0.49
C GLU A 618 -26.88 34.43 -0.48
N SER A 619 -26.42 33.95 -1.64
CA SER A 619 -25.69 34.77 -2.63
C SER A 619 -26.17 34.49 -4.07
N ARG A 620 -26.50 35.57 -4.80
CA ARG A 620 -27.06 35.57 -6.17
C ARG A 620 -26.08 35.18 -7.29
N GLU A 621 -24.89 34.68 -6.97
CA GLU A 621 -23.82 34.47 -7.95
C GLU A 621 -23.50 33.00 -8.29
N ARG A 622 -24.43 32.04 -8.11
CA ARG A 622 -24.18 30.66 -8.57
C ARG A 622 -25.39 29.90 -9.12
N VAL A 623 -25.13 29.18 -10.21
CA VAL A 623 -26.00 28.24 -10.93
C VAL A 623 -26.06 26.89 -10.18
N LEU A 624 -27.25 26.28 -10.11
CA LEU A 624 -27.44 24.88 -9.72
C LEU A 624 -28.38 24.16 -10.69
N LEU A 625 -28.00 22.92 -11.03
CA LEU A 625 -28.75 21.97 -11.85
C LEU A 625 -29.34 20.87 -10.95
N SER A 626 -30.57 20.44 -11.23
CA SER A 626 -31.11 19.16 -10.79
C SER A 626 -31.81 18.47 -11.96
N ALA A 627 -32.00 17.15 -11.86
CA ALA A 627 -32.38 16.28 -12.98
C ALA A 627 -33.72 16.59 -13.67
N GLU A 628 -34.59 17.45 -13.12
CA GLU A 628 -35.96 17.63 -13.68
C GLU A 628 -36.46 19.09 -13.78
N LYS A 629 -35.74 20.11 -13.28
CA LYS A 629 -36.19 21.52 -13.37
C LYS A 629 -35.02 22.49 -13.55
N ALA A 630 -35.21 23.50 -14.40
CA ALA A 630 -34.29 24.63 -14.56
C ALA A 630 -34.95 25.93 -14.10
N LEU A 631 -34.16 26.81 -13.47
CA LEU A 631 -34.60 28.13 -13.05
C LEU A 631 -34.35 29.13 -14.20
N MET A 632 -35.42 29.70 -14.76
CA MET A 632 -35.32 30.77 -15.78
C MET A 632 -35.98 32.03 -15.23
N SER A 633 -35.23 33.14 -15.22
CA SER A 633 -35.76 34.48 -14.91
C SER A 633 -36.58 34.59 -13.62
N GLY A 634 -36.17 33.86 -12.57
CA GLY A 634 -36.84 33.89 -11.26
C GLY A 634 -38.05 32.96 -11.12
N HIS A 635 -38.35 32.13 -12.12
CA HIS A 635 -39.41 31.12 -12.06
C HIS A 635 -38.86 29.71 -12.33
N LEU A 636 -39.39 28.72 -11.61
CA LEU A 636 -39.12 27.30 -11.85
C LEU A 636 -39.91 26.84 -13.09
N VAL A 637 -39.21 26.37 -14.13
CA VAL A 637 -39.85 25.85 -15.36
C VAL A 637 -39.52 24.36 -15.51
N ALA A 638 -40.53 23.55 -15.79
CA ALA A 638 -40.36 22.14 -16.13
C ALA A 638 -39.91 22.01 -17.59
N MET A 639 -38.91 21.18 -17.87
CA MET A 639 -38.50 20.90 -19.26
C MET A 639 -39.55 19.99 -19.91
N PRO A 640 -40.09 20.34 -21.10
CA PRO A 640 -41.04 19.46 -21.79
C PRO A 640 -40.35 18.21 -22.34
N GLU A 641 -41.05 17.08 -22.24
CA GLU A 641 -40.68 15.78 -22.80
C GLU A 641 -40.47 15.86 -24.33
N ALA A 642 -39.32 15.35 -24.77
CA ALA A 642 -38.95 14.97 -26.14
C ALA A 642 -39.62 15.66 -27.35
N ALA A 643 -38.83 16.40 -28.12
CA ALA A 643 -39.06 16.54 -29.56
C ALA A 643 -37.70 16.61 -30.28
N ILE A 644 -37.19 15.44 -30.70
CA ILE A 644 -36.17 15.38 -31.75
C ILE A 644 -36.88 15.81 -33.05
N PRO A 645 -36.47 16.90 -33.73
CA PRO A 645 -37.03 17.23 -35.03
C PRO A 645 -36.71 16.11 -36.01
N ALA A 646 -37.73 15.56 -36.69
CA ALA A 646 -37.58 14.51 -37.70
C ALA A 646 -36.64 14.93 -38.87
N SER A 647 -36.32 16.22 -38.99
CA SER A 647 -35.33 16.74 -39.94
C SER A 647 -33.88 16.31 -39.67
N ILE A 648 -33.55 15.87 -38.45
CA ILE A 648 -32.19 15.42 -38.07
C ILE A 648 -31.92 13.96 -38.48
N LEU A 649 -32.94 13.19 -38.89
CA LEU A 649 -32.80 11.79 -39.33
C LEU A 649 -32.60 11.61 -40.85
N SER A 650 -32.44 12.69 -41.63
CA SER A 650 -32.12 12.57 -43.06
C SER A 650 -30.61 12.50 -43.28
N ALA A 651 -30.13 11.33 -43.75
CA ALA A 651 -28.75 11.07 -44.14
C ALA A 651 -28.32 11.94 -45.33
N PRO A 652 -27.01 12.21 -45.52
CA PRO A 652 -26.55 12.90 -46.71
C PRO A 652 -26.69 11.98 -47.91
N SER A 653 -27.39 12.46 -48.94
CA SER A 653 -27.32 11.93 -50.30
C SER A 653 -26.00 12.37 -50.94
N SER A 654 -25.24 11.36 -51.38
CA SER A 654 -24.05 11.35 -52.27
C SER A 654 -22.84 12.18 -51.85
#